data_AF-A0A2Z3NEH7-F1
#
_entry.id   AF-A0A2Z3NEH7-F1
#
_cell.length_a   1.000
_cell.length_b   1.000
_cell.length_c   1.000
_cell.angle_alpha   90.00
_cell.angle_beta   90.00
_cell.angle_gamma   90.00
#
_symmetry.space_group_name_H-M   'P 1'
#
loop_
_entity.id
_entity.type
_entity.pdbx_description
1 polymer ?
#
loop_
_entity_poly.entity_id
_entity_poly.type
_entity_poly.pdbx_seq_one_letter_code
_entity_poly.pdbx_strand_id
1 'polypeptide(L)'
;MPIAALSALSLAAEAAAPGLVQAADAGRAEQLVAKAEALAGALKWEVSYEYRKQKVPDRALDYPDMRLFQETKQALQAAEQEVRKMSGKEREGLEARLSEHVRVYVQRAVAYIDAVSAGKSMAKKAQELAEQLNKGEAGRALEQAYHALSKEIRTKTPILYRVYGASTRQALFDGYVKPAERVRQVALYPVSIQIEADRLRASVAEGRLDDVIACQTRIDRWLKEGNTSGAMRENSRLRESIRAYAQAAKNEAATRWTIIEAASTDPNHPTAAGGTAGKEQEYDRPVVLLAGDKQYVRFAYAHVKGDVLIKGKGNGAGTVVLDHVHVTPGAVGDGKLIVDDISEHTLYQRSVSAEQLDIRDVNGAHIVASEGTRVKTVRLIDEAGSEGTLVLEAKEAGAYDSLVIEAAHSRTLVELRGNFSKTNVQVAGNGASVNIKAGTVVQQLDVKAGADIVAEKGAEIQAIDIATAKQGERVQLKGDLAKTTVVVSNGNGRIEIGDQTVVKEIRKGATVQGTVEIANRGVVQTAVGVAIQGQTSGTVSNPGSVSGASGGGMADVTPPHLSLASSPRVTVGKDITVQSDEEGIVYAVPSSEQPHSLAELEALVSSGKAKKISLTAPGTNVRVSTSGWPIGTYRLYEADRSGNVSAPTDTLTVEPFELMIMHTNDTHGHLERAARRMTAIKQVRTEHPDALLLDAGDVFSGTLYSSEFNGLADLALMNLAGYDAMTFGNHEFDKGTGVLADFVKEARFPFVSANVDLSNDVHLGGRFHDTIASQPENGNVYEGVIKEVNGEKIGIFGLTTAETKQISSPGDGVKFEDYLQEARKAVDDLRRQGVNKIIALTHIGFNDGGGDNDLTLAKEVEGIDIIVGGHSHDKLAEPVIDRTGEEPTVIVQANEYNKYLGTLDVQFDEQGKVISYAGKLIDIDQKTGEMYVLKEDEEAAALLDEKYTPKIVEKQTTVVGQTTVPLVGGNPPARVGETNLGNMIADGMLARAKQIDPSVSIAFQNGGGVRTSIPAGTITLGKLLEVMPFGNSLAIMRLTGEEIKQALEVSVKDAPTKPFGGFLQVAGLRFVYDSRQPVGQKVVFIEVNEGGRYIPLDPNKTYGVATNNFTAKGGDGYEVFAKAYREGRVSEPGFVDWEMAKQYIESQPDKTVAPNVEGRILDLASIVVPAAEFSGTADKPKMYNGHVAVEAKDVNQLQYAVIKGNLYIRGNHSVTLDHVTVEGDVYLLD
;
A
#
# COMPACT_ATOMS: atom_id res chain seq x y z
N MET A 1 64.07 66.64 -19.67
CA MET A 1 64.85 67.49 -18.75
C MET A 1 63.91 68.50 -18.10
N PRO A 2 64.14 68.96 -16.86
CA PRO A 2 64.64 68.15 -15.74
C PRO A 2 64.08 68.54 -14.34
N ILE A 3 64.41 67.71 -13.33
CA ILE A 3 64.70 68.06 -11.92
C ILE A 3 63.56 68.45 -10.95
N ALA A 4 63.71 67.94 -9.73
CA ALA A 4 62.94 68.23 -8.52
C ALA A 4 63.88 68.81 -7.43
N ALA A 5 63.33 69.50 -6.42
CA ALA A 5 63.91 69.56 -5.07
C ALA A 5 62.92 70.14 -4.02
N LEU A 6 63.04 69.66 -2.79
CA LEU A 6 62.23 69.98 -1.60
C LEU A 6 62.47 71.40 -1.03
N SER A 7 61.50 71.94 -0.27
CA SER A 7 61.71 72.28 1.16
C SER A 7 60.45 72.75 1.93
N ALA A 8 60.09 71.97 2.96
CA ALA A 8 59.55 72.30 4.29
C ALA A 8 58.62 73.52 4.56
N LEU A 9 57.43 73.19 5.10
CA LEU A 9 56.75 73.78 6.27
C LEU A 9 56.23 75.25 6.26
N SER A 10 54.91 75.40 6.27
CA SER A 10 54.16 75.92 7.44
C SER A 10 52.65 75.60 7.35
N LEU A 11 51.89 75.87 8.42
CA LEU A 11 50.53 75.36 8.66
C LEU A 11 49.40 76.05 7.88
N ALA A 12 48.27 75.33 7.83
CA ALA A 12 46.88 75.83 7.83
C ALA A 12 46.29 76.39 6.51
N ALA A 13 45.88 75.48 5.62
CA ALA A 13 44.50 75.43 5.12
C ALA A 13 44.29 74.14 4.28
N GLU A 14 43.34 73.28 4.68
CA GLU A 14 42.41 72.53 3.80
C GLU A 14 41.62 71.48 4.60
N ALA A 15 40.48 71.92 5.15
CA ALA A 15 39.44 71.06 5.67
C ALA A 15 38.16 71.21 4.81
N ALA A 16 38.26 70.88 3.51
CA ALA A 16 37.12 70.90 2.57
C ALA A 16 37.40 70.12 1.27
N ALA A 17 37.34 68.78 1.29
CA ALA A 17 37.51 67.97 0.07
C ALA A 17 36.69 66.67 -0.04
N PRO A 18 36.37 65.90 1.03
CA PRO A 18 35.65 64.63 0.87
C PRO A 18 34.16 64.78 0.49
N GLY A 19 33.49 65.82 0.98
CA GLY A 19 32.02 65.93 0.90
C GLY A 19 31.45 66.29 -0.48
N LEU A 20 32.25 66.81 -1.41
CA LEU A 20 31.76 67.27 -2.72
C LEU A 20 31.60 66.14 -3.74
N VAL A 21 32.33 65.04 -3.61
CA VAL A 21 32.22 63.87 -4.53
C VAL A 21 31.00 63.03 -4.19
N GLN A 22 30.77 62.74 -2.90
CA GLN A 22 29.57 61.98 -2.46
C GLN A 22 28.25 62.65 -2.85
N ALA A 23 28.18 63.99 -2.79
CA ALA A 23 26.98 64.73 -3.16
C ALA A 23 26.64 64.65 -4.66
N ALA A 24 27.65 64.53 -5.53
CA ALA A 24 27.47 64.42 -6.98
C ALA A 24 26.96 63.01 -7.38
N ASP A 25 27.50 61.96 -6.76
CA ASP A 25 27.08 60.58 -7.02
C ASP A 25 25.66 60.30 -6.52
N ALA A 26 25.28 60.85 -5.35
CA ALA A 26 23.91 60.75 -4.83
C ALA A 26 22.87 61.41 -5.77
N GLY A 27 23.18 62.60 -6.31
CA GLY A 27 22.30 63.28 -7.27
C GLY A 27 22.12 62.52 -8.59
N ARG A 28 23.12 61.74 -9.02
CA ARG A 28 23.02 60.87 -10.21
C ARG A 28 22.17 59.63 -9.95
N ALA A 29 22.34 58.99 -8.79
CA ALA A 29 21.52 57.84 -8.40
C ALA A 29 20.03 58.22 -8.32
N GLU A 30 19.71 59.35 -7.68
CA GLU A 30 18.35 59.89 -7.60
C GLU A 30 17.70 60.08 -8.99
N GLN A 31 18.42 60.67 -9.95
CA GLN A 31 17.91 60.85 -11.32
C GLN A 31 17.63 59.53 -12.04
N LEU A 32 18.46 58.50 -11.82
CA LEU A 32 18.26 57.18 -12.42
C LEU A 32 17.07 56.43 -11.79
N VAL A 33 16.90 56.54 -10.46
CA VAL A 33 15.74 56.00 -9.75
C VAL A 33 14.45 56.68 -10.22
N ALA A 34 14.40 58.02 -10.25
CA ALA A 34 13.24 58.77 -10.73
C ALA A 34 12.87 58.44 -12.19
N LYS A 35 13.86 58.22 -13.07
CA LYS A 35 13.64 57.75 -14.45
C LYS A 35 13.04 56.34 -14.48
N ALA A 36 13.54 55.43 -13.64
CA ALA A 36 13.04 54.06 -13.56
C ALA A 36 11.60 54.01 -12.99
N GLU A 37 11.29 54.85 -11.99
CA GLU A 37 9.94 55.03 -11.43
C GLU A 37 8.95 55.55 -12.48
N ALA A 38 9.33 56.55 -13.28
CA ALA A 38 8.47 57.09 -14.34
C ALA A 38 8.11 56.03 -15.41
N LEU A 39 9.09 55.24 -15.84
CA LEU A 39 8.90 54.16 -16.81
C LEU A 39 8.09 52.99 -16.23
N ALA A 40 8.33 52.62 -14.97
CA ALA A 40 7.56 51.61 -14.25
C ALA A 40 6.11 52.03 -14.00
N GLY A 41 5.87 53.32 -13.73
CA GLY A 41 4.55 53.91 -13.58
C GLY A 41 3.69 53.83 -14.85
N ALA A 42 4.32 53.88 -16.04
CA ALA A 42 3.66 53.59 -17.31
C ALA A 42 3.47 52.07 -17.53
N LEU A 43 4.53 51.27 -17.32
CA LEU A 43 4.50 49.81 -17.50
C LEU A 43 3.44 49.11 -16.64
N LYS A 44 3.15 49.64 -15.44
CA LYS A 44 2.07 49.23 -14.54
C LYS A 44 0.71 49.06 -15.24
N TRP A 45 0.40 49.93 -16.20
CA TRP A 45 -0.88 49.92 -16.89
C TRP A 45 -0.91 48.93 -18.06
N GLU A 46 0.22 48.73 -18.73
CA GLU A 46 0.38 47.78 -19.85
C GLU A 46 0.14 46.31 -19.46
N VAL A 47 0.11 45.98 -18.17
CA VAL A 47 -0.18 44.65 -17.60
C VAL A 47 -1.58 44.54 -16.98
N SER A 48 -2.44 45.55 -17.18
CA SER A 48 -3.83 45.57 -16.70
C SER A 48 -4.81 45.36 -17.85
N TYR A 49 -5.58 44.27 -17.82
CA TYR A 49 -6.55 43.97 -18.88
C TYR A 49 -7.56 45.10 -19.09
N GLU A 50 -8.09 45.73 -18.03
CA GLU A 50 -9.08 46.81 -18.17
C GLU A 50 -8.48 48.05 -18.87
N TYR A 51 -7.22 48.39 -18.58
CA TYR A 51 -6.54 49.48 -19.29
C TYR A 51 -6.30 49.12 -20.76
N ARG A 52 -5.77 47.92 -21.03
CA ARG A 52 -5.53 47.45 -22.40
C ARG A 52 -6.80 47.35 -23.22
N LYS A 53 -7.91 46.90 -22.62
CA LYS A 53 -9.24 46.82 -23.23
C LYS A 53 -9.76 48.20 -23.67
N GLN A 54 -9.44 49.26 -22.94
CA GLN A 54 -9.80 50.64 -23.31
C GLN A 54 -8.85 51.25 -24.35
N LYS A 55 -7.56 50.90 -24.33
CA LYS A 55 -6.53 51.52 -25.21
C LYS A 55 -6.28 50.77 -26.52
N VAL A 56 -6.32 49.44 -26.48
CA VAL A 56 -6.00 48.50 -27.56
C VAL A 56 -6.93 47.28 -27.51
N PRO A 57 -8.26 47.46 -27.65
CA PRO A 57 -9.26 46.41 -27.42
C PRO A 57 -8.96 45.08 -28.13
N ASP A 58 -8.59 45.13 -29.42
CA ASP A 58 -8.30 43.95 -30.25
C ASP A 58 -7.03 43.19 -29.81
N ARG A 59 -6.19 43.81 -28.96
CA ARG A 59 -4.93 43.28 -28.44
C ARG A 59 -4.88 43.31 -26.91
N ALA A 60 -6.06 43.30 -26.27
CA ALA A 60 -6.20 43.42 -24.82
C ALA A 60 -5.54 42.26 -24.04
N LEU A 61 -5.43 41.07 -24.63
CA LEU A 61 -4.73 39.89 -24.09
C LEU A 61 -3.36 39.63 -24.72
N ASP A 62 -2.89 40.53 -25.60
CA ASP A 62 -1.58 40.42 -26.22
C ASP A 62 -0.48 40.89 -25.26
N TYR A 63 0.78 40.74 -25.68
CA TYR A 63 1.97 41.22 -24.98
C TYR A 63 1.86 42.71 -24.59
N PRO A 64 2.46 43.12 -23.45
CA PRO A 64 2.55 44.53 -23.09
C PRO A 64 3.37 45.29 -24.15
N ASP A 65 3.42 46.62 -24.08
CA ASP A 65 4.45 47.37 -24.81
C ASP A 65 5.85 46.85 -24.44
N MET A 66 6.39 45.99 -25.31
CA MET A 66 7.66 45.32 -25.12
C MET A 66 8.83 46.31 -25.19
N ARG A 67 8.67 47.45 -25.86
CA ARG A 67 9.67 48.51 -25.87
C ARG A 67 9.71 49.18 -24.51
N LEU A 68 8.56 49.59 -23.98
CA LEU A 68 8.45 50.15 -22.63
C LEU A 68 8.98 49.18 -21.57
N PHE A 69 8.65 47.89 -21.65
CA PHE A 69 9.19 46.87 -20.74
C PHE A 69 10.73 46.82 -20.74
N GLN A 70 11.36 46.81 -21.93
CA GLN A 70 12.83 46.78 -22.03
C GLN A 70 13.47 48.10 -21.57
N GLU A 71 12.89 49.25 -21.91
CA GLU A 71 13.34 50.57 -21.44
C GLU A 71 13.26 50.67 -19.90
N THR A 72 12.17 50.19 -19.28
CA THR A 72 12.05 50.11 -17.81
C THR A 72 13.08 49.17 -17.19
N LYS A 73 13.32 47.99 -17.79
CA LYS A 73 14.30 47.01 -17.30
C LYS A 73 15.73 47.57 -17.36
N GLN A 74 16.08 48.27 -18.45
CA GLN A 74 17.38 48.94 -18.59
C GLN A 74 17.53 50.10 -17.59
N ALA A 75 16.48 50.89 -17.36
CA ALA A 75 16.49 51.97 -16.37
C ALA A 75 16.68 51.43 -14.94
N LEU A 76 15.99 50.34 -14.58
CA LEU A 76 16.18 49.63 -13.30
C LEU A 76 17.64 49.17 -13.14
N GLN A 77 18.20 48.48 -14.14
CA GLN A 77 19.59 48.00 -14.09
C GLN A 77 20.59 49.15 -13.94
N ALA A 78 20.40 50.27 -14.64
CA ALA A 78 21.25 51.45 -14.52
C ALA A 78 21.14 52.10 -13.13
N ALA A 79 19.93 52.18 -12.56
CA ALA A 79 19.71 52.71 -11.22
C ALA A 79 20.33 51.81 -10.13
N GLU A 80 20.13 50.48 -10.20
CA GLU A 80 20.74 49.53 -9.28
C GLU A 80 22.27 49.55 -9.32
N GLN A 81 22.88 49.72 -10.49
CA GLN A 81 24.33 49.85 -10.62
C GLN A 81 24.88 51.11 -9.95
N GLU A 82 24.13 52.21 -9.94
CA GLU A 82 24.56 53.45 -9.28
C GLU A 82 24.30 53.39 -7.76
N VAL A 83 23.12 52.94 -7.33
CA VAL A 83 22.74 52.78 -5.91
C VAL A 83 23.69 51.81 -5.18
N ARG A 84 24.18 50.76 -5.85
CA ARG A 84 25.17 49.82 -5.27
C ARG A 84 26.52 50.46 -4.91
N LYS A 85 26.90 51.58 -5.53
CA LYS A 85 28.15 52.32 -5.23
C LYS A 85 28.05 53.15 -3.94
N MET A 86 26.82 53.41 -3.49
CA MET A 86 26.53 54.22 -2.31
C MET A 86 26.57 53.38 -1.01
N SER A 87 26.58 54.07 0.14
CA SER A 87 26.49 53.47 1.47
C SER A 87 25.70 54.37 2.43
N GLY A 88 25.14 53.80 3.50
CA GLY A 88 24.32 54.52 4.47
C GLY A 88 22.86 54.76 4.05
N LYS A 89 22.14 55.58 4.84
CA LYS A 89 20.67 55.72 4.77
C LYS A 89 20.12 56.17 3.41
N GLU A 90 20.87 56.96 2.65
CA GLU A 90 20.45 57.42 1.32
C GLU A 90 20.34 56.26 0.33
N ARG A 91 21.26 55.29 0.41
CA ARG A 91 21.17 54.04 -0.35
C ARG A 91 19.95 53.22 0.06
N GLU A 92 19.69 53.11 1.36
CA GLU A 92 18.54 52.36 1.89
C GLU A 92 17.21 52.92 1.35
N GLY A 93 17.06 54.25 1.33
CA GLY A 93 15.88 54.91 0.76
C GLY A 93 15.74 54.73 -0.76
N LEU A 94 16.82 54.81 -1.53
CA LEU A 94 16.79 54.58 -2.98
C LEU A 94 16.54 53.11 -3.35
N GLU A 95 17.12 52.17 -2.59
CA GLU A 95 16.91 50.73 -2.76
C GLU A 95 15.47 50.33 -2.43
N ALA A 96 14.88 50.93 -1.38
CA ALA A 96 13.45 50.76 -1.05
C ALA A 96 12.56 51.23 -2.20
N ARG A 97 12.79 52.44 -2.74
CA ARG A 97 12.06 52.98 -3.91
C ARG A 97 12.17 52.09 -5.14
N LEU A 98 13.37 51.61 -5.47
CA LEU A 98 13.56 50.66 -6.58
C LEU A 98 12.79 49.36 -6.35
N SER A 99 12.73 48.87 -5.12
CA SER A 99 11.96 47.67 -4.75
C SER A 99 10.45 47.90 -4.90
N GLU A 100 9.91 48.94 -4.25
CA GLU A 100 8.48 49.22 -4.11
C GLU A 100 7.83 49.84 -5.35
N HIS A 101 8.60 50.57 -6.17
CA HIS A 101 8.05 51.37 -7.27
C HIS A 101 8.56 50.96 -8.65
N VAL A 102 9.57 50.09 -8.75
CA VAL A 102 10.14 49.65 -10.03
C VAL A 102 10.17 48.13 -10.19
N ARG A 103 10.90 47.40 -9.32
CA ARG A 103 11.05 45.93 -9.39
C ARG A 103 9.70 45.22 -9.43
N VAL A 104 8.77 45.63 -8.57
CA VAL A 104 7.44 45.04 -8.48
C VAL A 104 6.68 45.09 -9.82
N TYR A 105 6.80 46.16 -10.60
CA TYR A 105 6.12 46.27 -11.91
C TYR A 105 6.87 45.55 -13.03
N VAL A 106 8.21 45.51 -12.98
CA VAL A 106 9.02 44.70 -13.90
C VAL A 106 8.71 43.20 -13.70
N GLN A 107 8.63 42.73 -12.44
CA GLN A 107 8.27 41.34 -12.12
C GLN A 107 6.85 41.00 -12.56
N ARG A 108 5.87 41.88 -12.31
CA ARG A 108 4.49 41.71 -12.79
C ARG A 108 4.40 41.66 -14.31
N ALA A 109 5.21 42.45 -15.03
CA ALA A 109 5.31 42.41 -16.48
C ALA A 109 5.93 41.10 -17.00
N VAL A 110 6.98 40.58 -16.36
CA VAL A 110 7.51 39.24 -16.68
C VAL A 110 6.43 38.18 -16.53
N ALA A 111 5.74 38.13 -15.38
CA ALA A 111 4.68 37.15 -15.14
C ALA A 111 3.53 37.24 -16.16
N TYR A 112 3.16 38.46 -16.59
CA TYR A 112 2.17 38.69 -17.64
C TYR A 112 2.66 38.24 -19.02
N ILE A 113 3.92 38.52 -19.39
CA ILE A 113 4.55 38.08 -20.65
C ILE A 113 4.61 36.54 -20.72
N ASP A 114 5.00 35.89 -19.63
CA ASP A 114 5.06 34.43 -19.53
C ASP A 114 3.67 33.81 -19.69
N ALA A 115 2.65 34.42 -19.07
CA ALA A 115 1.26 33.96 -19.16
C ALA A 115 0.63 34.16 -20.54
N VAL A 116 0.92 35.27 -21.23
CA VAL A 116 0.51 35.47 -22.64
C VAL A 116 1.22 34.47 -23.55
N SER A 117 2.51 34.20 -23.33
CA SER A 117 3.28 33.19 -24.08
C SER A 117 2.70 31.79 -23.88
N ALA A 118 2.41 31.43 -22.63
CA ALA A 118 1.73 30.19 -22.25
C ALA A 118 0.35 30.06 -22.92
N GLY A 119 -0.46 31.11 -22.86
CA GLY A 119 -1.79 31.19 -23.46
C GLY A 119 -1.78 31.00 -24.97
N LYS A 120 -0.89 31.70 -25.68
CA LYS A 120 -0.71 31.53 -27.13
C LYS A 120 -0.25 30.13 -27.52
N SER A 121 0.59 29.49 -26.70
CA SER A 121 1.04 28.11 -26.92
C SER A 121 -0.12 27.11 -26.78
N MET A 122 -0.95 27.26 -25.74
CA MET A 122 -2.19 26.48 -25.56
C MET A 122 -3.17 26.72 -26.72
N ALA A 123 -3.38 27.97 -27.16
CA ALA A 123 -4.24 28.30 -28.29
C ALA A 123 -3.76 27.65 -29.60
N LYS A 124 -2.44 27.64 -29.85
CA LYS A 124 -1.86 26.93 -30.99
C LYS A 124 -2.14 25.42 -30.94
N LYS A 125 -1.94 24.77 -29.78
CA LYS A 125 -2.26 23.34 -29.62
C LYS A 125 -3.75 23.05 -29.72
N ALA A 126 -4.60 23.97 -29.28
CA ALA A 126 -6.05 23.87 -29.45
C ALA A 126 -6.45 23.96 -30.93
N GLN A 127 -5.82 24.85 -31.70
CA GLN A 127 -6.00 24.91 -33.15
C GLN A 127 -5.52 23.61 -33.83
N GLU A 128 -4.33 23.11 -33.50
CA GLU A 128 -3.80 21.85 -34.04
C GLU A 128 -4.77 20.66 -33.80
N LEU A 129 -5.38 20.57 -32.62
CA LEU A 129 -6.40 19.55 -32.33
C LEU A 129 -7.73 19.80 -33.07
N ALA A 130 -8.20 21.04 -33.12
CA ALA A 130 -9.41 21.40 -33.86
C ALA A 130 -9.29 21.09 -35.36
N GLU A 131 -8.10 21.26 -35.93
CA GLU A 131 -7.80 20.87 -37.31
C GLU A 131 -7.89 19.35 -37.54
N GLN A 132 -7.46 18.50 -36.58
CA GLN A 132 -7.67 17.05 -36.68
C GLN A 132 -9.16 16.68 -36.53
N LEU A 133 -9.86 17.27 -35.56
CA LEU A 133 -11.31 17.06 -35.37
C LEU A 133 -12.10 17.42 -36.63
N ASN A 134 -11.74 18.51 -37.31
CA ASN A 134 -12.39 18.99 -38.53
C ASN A 134 -12.15 18.08 -39.75
N LYS A 135 -11.07 17.31 -39.80
CA LYS A 135 -10.90 16.26 -40.84
C LYS A 135 -11.96 15.16 -40.68
N GLY A 136 -12.36 14.88 -39.45
CA GLY A 136 -13.35 13.86 -39.12
C GLY A 136 -12.85 12.43 -39.28
N GLU A 137 -11.55 12.20 -39.08
CA GLU A 137 -10.86 10.93 -39.31
C GLU A 137 -10.22 10.43 -38.01
N ALA A 138 -10.42 9.16 -37.69
CA ALA A 138 -9.76 8.45 -36.60
C ALA A 138 -8.28 8.19 -36.92
N GLY A 139 -7.42 8.17 -35.89
CA GLY A 139 -6.04 7.70 -35.98
C GLY A 139 -5.05 8.51 -35.15
N ARG A 140 -3.78 8.07 -35.14
CA ARG A 140 -2.72 8.60 -34.27
C ARG A 140 -2.55 10.13 -34.31
N ALA A 141 -2.84 10.79 -35.43
CA ALA A 141 -2.73 12.24 -35.54
C ALA A 141 -3.71 12.99 -34.62
N LEU A 142 -4.93 12.49 -34.46
CA LEU A 142 -5.95 13.06 -33.56
C LEU A 142 -5.55 12.87 -32.08
N GLU A 143 -5.13 11.65 -31.74
CA GLU A 143 -4.64 11.26 -30.41
C GLU A 143 -3.38 12.04 -30.00
N GLN A 144 -2.39 12.16 -30.89
CA GLN A 144 -1.19 12.95 -30.64
C GLN A 144 -1.51 14.44 -30.41
N ALA A 145 -2.43 15.02 -31.19
CA ALA A 145 -2.87 16.40 -30.98
C ALA A 145 -3.61 16.56 -29.65
N TYR A 146 -4.42 15.57 -29.26
CA TYR A 146 -5.12 15.53 -27.97
C TYR A 146 -4.15 15.47 -26.79
N HIS A 147 -3.17 14.56 -26.81
CA HIS A 147 -2.16 14.46 -25.74
C HIS A 147 -1.25 15.68 -25.70
N ALA A 148 -0.87 16.24 -26.86
CA ALA A 148 -0.10 17.47 -26.94
C ALA A 148 -0.85 18.63 -26.27
N LEU A 149 -2.13 18.85 -26.60
CA LEU A 149 -2.96 19.87 -25.96
C LEU A 149 -3.18 19.61 -24.46
N SER A 150 -3.45 18.36 -24.07
CA SER A 150 -3.66 17.97 -22.67
C SER A 150 -2.43 18.26 -21.81
N LYS A 151 -1.23 17.91 -22.32
CA LYS A 151 0.05 18.23 -21.69
C LYS A 151 0.28 19.74 -21.63
N GLU A 152 -0.05 20.46 -22.70
CA GLU A 152 0.12 21.92 -22.78
C GLU A 152 -0.74 22.65 -21.75
N ILE A 153 -2.03 22.31 -21.66
CA ILE A 153 -2.95 22.87 -20.67
C ILE A 153 -2.45 22.58 -19.25
N ARG A 154 -2.13 21.31 -18.94
CA ARG A 154 -1.66 20.90 -17.60
C ARG A 154 -0.38 21.64 -17.18
N THR A 155 0.59 21.77 -18.08
CA THR A 155 1.90 22.34 -17.75
C THR A 155 1.96 23.86 -17.80
N LYS A 156 1.09 24.51 -18.61
CA LYS A 156 1.14 25.96 -18.83
C LYS A 156 0.05 26.76 -18.12
N THR A 157 -1.07 26.15 -17.75
CA THR A 157 -2.11 26.81 -16.93
C THR A 157 -1.57 27.37 -15.60
N PRO A 158 -0.68 26.67 -14.85
CA PRO A 158 -0.07 27.21 -13.62
C PRO A 158 0.66 28.56 -13.79
N ILE A 159 1.17 28.85 -14.99
CA ILE A 159 1.88 30.10 -15.28
C ILE A 159 0.92 31.31 -15.20
N LEU A 160 -0.34 31.13 -15.61
CA LEU A 160 -1.33 32.22 -15.62
C LEU A 160 -1.71 32.67 -14.19
N TYR A 161 -1.59 31.80 -13.17
CA TYR A 161 -1.84 32.18 -11.78
C TYR A 161 -0.80 33.16 -11.21
N ARG A 162 0.37 33.28 -11.85
CA ARG A 162 1.44 34.23 -11.46
C ARG A 162 1.12 35.68 -11.82
N VAL A 163 0.18 35.92 -12.73
CA VAL A 163 -0.18 37.27 -13.21
C VAL A 163 -0.86 38.05 -12.09
N TYR A 164 -0.53 39.34 -11.96
CA TYR A 164 -1.14 40.24 -10.97
C TYR A 164 -2.46 40.85 -11.48
N GLY A 165 -3.46 40.90 -10.60
CA GLY A 165 -4.81 41.41 -10.89
C GLY A 165 -5.80 40.31 -11.29
N ALA A 166 -6.91 40.21 -10.56
CA ALA A 166 -7.90 39.14 -10.75
C ALA A 166 -8.61 39.24 -12.12
N SER A 167 -8.99 40.46 -12.57
CA SER A 167 -9.60 40.65 -13.90
C SER A 167 -8.63 40.32 -15.04
N THR A 168 -7.35 40.70 -14.92
CA THR A 168 -6.31 40.32 -15.90
C THR A 168 -6.13 38.81 -15.97
N ARG A 169 -6.03 38.12 -14.82
CA ARG A 169 -5.99 36.65 -14.79
C ARG A 169 -7.22 36.05 -15.45
N GLN A 170 -8.41 36.44 -15.00
CA GLN A 170 -9.67 35.87 -15.49
C GLN A 170 -9.79 36.02 -17.01
N ALA A 171 -9.44 37.19 -17.56
CA ALA A 171 -9.47 37.43 -19.00
C ALA A 171 -8.44 36.57 -19.78
N LEU A 172 -7.26 36.28 -19.21
CA LEU A 172 -6.31 35.32 -19.79
C LEU A 172 -6.82 33.87 -19.74
N PHE A 173 -7.48 33.47 -18.65
CA PHE A 173 -8.14 32.17 -18.54
C PHE A 173 -9.29 32.02 -19.55
N ASP A 174 -10.12 33.04 -19.70
CA ASP A 174 -11.25 33.06 -20.63
C ASP A 174 -10.80 33.12 -22.10
N GLY A 175 -9.70 33.82 -22.39
CA GLY A 175 -9.14 33.96 -23.74
C GLY A 175 -8.26 32.82 -24.20
N TYR A 176 -7.63 32.05 -23.30
CA TYR A 176 -6.68 31.00 -23.66
C TYR A 176 -7.01 29.61 -23.10
N VAL A 177 -7.27 29.49 -21.78
CA VAL A 177 -7.49 28.16 -21.15
C VAL A 177 -8.87 27.59 -21.49
N LYS A 178 -9.96 28.35 -21.27
CA LYS A 178 -11.31 27.86 -21.54
C LYS A 178 -11.54 27.48 -23.02
N PRO A 179 -11.02 28.20 -24.03
CA PRO A 179 -11.08 27.75 -25.42
C PRO A 179 -10.32 26.45 -25.67
N ALA A 180 -9.10 26.32 -25.11
CA ALA A 180 -8.29 25.11 -25.24
C ALA A 180 -8.97 23.88 -24.59
N GLU A 181 -9.49 24.05 -23.38
CA GLU A 181 -10.27 23.03 -22.67
C GLU A 181 -11.50 22.58 -23.47
N ARG A 182 -12.27 23.50 -24.06
CA ARG A 182 -13.43 23.14 -24.90
C ARG A 182 -13.04 22.24 -26.09
N VAL A 183 -11.91 22.51 -26.76
CA VAL A 183 -11.45 21.65 -27.86
C VAL A 183 -10.99 20.29 -27.34
N ARG A 184 -10.28 20.25 -26.20
CA ARG A 184 -9.89 18.98 -25.55
C ARG A 184 -11.10 18.11 -25.22
N GLN A 185 -12.12 18.68 -24.59
CA GLN A 185 -13.31 17.94 -24.15
C GLN A 185 -14.14 17.38 -25.32
N VAL A 186 -14.20 18.08 -26.46
CA VAL A 186 -14.84 17.54 -27.69
C VAL A 186 -14.09 16.31 -28.23
N ALA A 187 -12.77 16.25 -28.07
CA ALA A 187 -11.94 15.13 -28.52
C ALA A 187 -11.89 13.94 -27.55
N LEU A 188 -12.34 14.10 -26.29
CA LEU A 188 -12.22 13.08 -25.23
C LEU A 188 -12.76 11.70 -25.65
N TYR A 189 -14.06 11.59 -25.93
CA TYR A 189 -14.67 10.30 -26.27
C TYR A 189 -14.10 9.68 -27.57
N PRO A 190 -13.94 10.42 -28.69
CA PRO A 190 -13.24 9.91 -29.87
C PRO A 190 -11.87 9.30 -29.57
N VAL A 191 -11.03 10.00 -28.80
CA VAL A 191 -9.67 9.54 -28.50
C VAL A 191 -9.66 8.39 -27.52
N SER A 192 -10.50 8.39 -26.47
CA SER A 192 -10.63 7.26 -25.55
C SER A 192 -11.07 5.98 -26.27
N ILE A 193 -12.03 6.06 -27.20
CA ILE A 193 -12.47 4.90 -27.99
C ILE A 193 -11.33 4.39 -28.89
N GLN A 194 -10.53 5.29 -29.47
CA GLN A 194 -9.38 4.92 -30.30
C GLN A 194 -8.29 4.20 -29.49
N ILE A 195 -7.93 4.74 -28.32
CA ILE A 195 -6.91 4.14 -27.43
C ILE A 195 -7.34 2.74 -26.99
N GLU A 196 -8.60 2.55 -26.59
CA GLU A 196 -9.12 1.23 -26.23
C GLU A 196 -9.22 0.28 -27.43
N ALA A 197 -9.49 0.79 -28.64
CA ALA A 197 -9.48 -0.01 -29.86
C ALA A 197 -8.06 -0.47 -30.25
N ASP A 198 -7.03 0.35 -30.01
CA ASP A 198 -5.64 -0.04 -30.26
C ASP A 198 -5.08 -0.97 -29.17
N ARG A 199 -5.47 -0.77 -27.90
CA ARG A 199 -5.23 -1.77 -26.83
C ARG A 199 -5.89 -3.10 -27.17
N LEU A 200 -7.16 -3.08 -27.62
CA LEU A 200 -7.87 -4.27 -28.07
C LEU A 200 -7.08 -5.01 -29.16
N ARG A 201 -6.58 -4.31 -30.20
CA ARG A 201 -5.73 -4.93 -31.23
C ARG A 201 -4.46 -5.56 -30.68
N ALA A 202 -3.75 -4.85 -29.81
CA ALA A 202 -2.53 -5.36 -29.17
C ALA A 202 -2.83 -6.66 -28.40
N SER A 203 -3.83 -6.65 -27.52
CA SER A 203 -4.22 -7.82 -26.75
C SER A 203 -4.80 -8.96 -27.61
N VAL A 204 -5.44 -8.67 -28.75
CA VAL A 204 -5.80 -9.70 -29.75
C VAL A 204 -4.57 -10.34 -30.39
N ALA A 205 -3.54 -9.56 -30.74
CA ALA A 205 -2.30 -10.08 -31.32
C ALA A 205 -1.53 -10.93 -30.30
N GLU A 206 -1.40 -10.41 -29.07
CA GLU A 206 -0.66 -11.04 -27.98
C GLU A 206 -1.41 -12.20 -27.30
N GLY A 207 -2.71 -12.33 -27.54
CA GLY A 207 -3.53 -13.46 -27.05
C GLY A 207 -4.16 -13.25 -25.66
N ARG A 208 -4.07 -12.05 -25.08
CA ARG A 208 -4.63 -11.73 -23.76
C ARG A 208 -6.15 -11.54 -23.82
N LEU A 209 -6.90 -12.62 -23.64
CA LEU A 209 -8.36 -12.62 -23.74
C LEU A 209 -9.05 -11.68 -22.73
N ASP A 210 -8.56 -11.58 -21.49
CA ASP A 210 -9.21 -10.76 -20.47
C ASP A 210 -9.10 -9.27 -20.77
N ASP A 211 -7.95 -8.82 -21.28
CA ASP A 211 -7.80 -7.48 -21.84
C ASP A 211 -8.72 -7.25 -23.03
N VAL A 212 -8.90 -8.25 -23.91
CA VAL A 212 -9.81 -8.15 -25.07
C VAL A 212 -11.24 -7.88 -24.58
N ILE A 213 -11.72 -8.64 -23.60
CA ILE A 213 -13.05 -8.46 -22.98
C ILE A 213 -13.17 -7.09 -22.31
N ALA A 214 -12.15 -6.69 -21.54
CA ALA A 214 -12.13 -5.42 -20.81
C ALA A 214 -12.09 -4.20 -21.76
N CYS A 215 -11.28 -4.25 -22.82
CA CYS A 215 -11.23 -3.21 -23.85
C CYS A 215 -12.57 -3.10 -24.60
N GLN A 216 -13.18 -4.22 -25.00
CA GLN A 216 -14.50 -4.20 -25.64
C GLN A 216 -15.57 -3.55 -24.73
N THR A 217 -15.59 -3.92 -23.45
CA THR A 217 -16.50 -3.33 -22.45
C THR A 217 -16.29 -1.82 -22.30
N ARG A 218 -15.03 -1.35 -22.23
CA ARG A 218 -14.72 0.08 -22.14
C ARG A 218 -15.08 0.83 -23.43
N ILE A 219 -14.85 0.24 -24.61
CA ILE A 219 -15.28 0.80 -25.91
C ILE A 219 -16.80 1.05 -25.92
N ASP A 220 -17.60 0.06 -25.52
CA ASP A 220 -19.07 0.20 -25.54
C ASP A 220 -19.57 1.23 -24.51
N ARG A 221 -18.94 1.30 -23.34
CA ARG A 221 -19.20 2.36 -22.36
C ARG A 221 -18.90 3.75 -22.94
N TRP A 222 -17.70 3.97 -23.49
CA TRP A 222 -17.31 5.25 -24.07
C TRP A 222 -18.20 5.63 -25.28
N LEU A 223 -18.59 4.65 -26.11
CA LEU A 223 -19.55 4.85 -27.19
C LEU A 223 -20.91 5.30 -26.66
N LYS A 224 -21.42 4.68 -25.58
CA LYS A 224 -22.68 5.07 -24.93
C LYS A 224 -22.60 6.48 -24.36
N GLU A 225 -21.62 6.76 -23.51
CA GLU A 225 -21.45 8.06 -22.83
C GLU A 225 -21.19 9.21 -23.81
N GLY A 226 -20.39 9.00 -24.85
CA GLY A 226 -20.14 10.00 -25.89
C GLY A 226 -21.37 10.31 -26.76
N ASN A 227 -22.32 9.38 -26.88
CA ASN A 227 -23.64 9.67 -27.47
C ASN A 227 -24.51 10.46 -26.47
N THR A 228 -24.63 10.01 -25.22
CA THR A 228 -25.49 10.63 -24.18
C THR A 228 -25.09 12.06 -23.84
N SER A 229 -23.78 12.36 -23.80
CA SER A 229 -23.24 13.70 -23.56
C SER A 229 -23.37 14.66 -24.75
N GLY A 230 -23.77 14.18 -25.93
CA GLY A 230 -23.80 14.97 -27.17
C GLY A 230 -22.42 15.32 -27.74
N ALA A 231 -21.32 14.88 -27.10
CA ALA A 231 -19.96 15.12 -27.57
C ALA A 231 -19.70 14.47 -28.95
N MET A 232 -20.23 13.27 -29.17
CA MET A 232 -20.26 12.63 -30.50
C MET A 232 -21.57 12.98 -31.23
N ARG A 233 -21.63 14.22 -31.77
CA ARG A 233 -22.79 14.71 -32.55
C ARG A 233 -23.29 13.68 -33.55
N GLU A 234 -24.61 13.52 -33.61
CA GLU A 234 -25.27 12.65 -34.59
C GLU A 234 -24.90 13.06 -36.02
N ASN A 235 -24.69 12.06 -36.88
CA ASN A 235 -24.34 12.22 -38.30
C ASN A 235 -23.05 13.03 -38.55
N SER A 236 -22.08 13.00 -37.62
CA SER A 236 -20.75 13.55 -37.84
C SER A 236 -19.79 12.50 -38.42
N ARG A 237 -19.01 12.89 -39.45
CA ARG A 237 -17.99 12.04 -40.10
C ARG A 237 -17.01 11.42 -39.08
N LEU A 238 -16.65 12.17 -38.03
CA LEU A 238 -15.82 11.69 -36.93
C LEU A 238 -16.46 10.52 -36.17
N ARG A 239 -17.75 10.61 -35.81
CA ARG A 239 -18.47 9.54 -35.11
C ARG A 239 -18.56 8.27 -35.95
N GLU A 240 -18.78 8.41 -37.26
CA GLU A 240 -18.75 7.27 -38.20
C GLU A 240 -17.35 6.65 -38.28
N SER A 241 -16.31 7.47 -38.41
CA SER A 241 -14.92 7.01 -38.45
C SER A 241 -14.50 6.29 -37.16
N ILE A 242 -14.85 6.82 -35.98
CA ILE A 242 -14.56 6.19 -34.67
C ILE A 242 -15.34 4.88 -34.50
N ARG A 243 -16.62 4.83 -34.87
CA ARG A 243 -17.41 3.59 -34.83
C ARG A 243 -16.83 2.52 -35.76
N ALA A 244 -16.44 2.89 -36.98
CA ALA A 244 -15.78 1.97 -37.91
C ALA A 244 -14.43 1.48 -37.35
N TYR A 245 -13.64 2.36 -36.71
CA TYR A 245 -12.35 2.02 -36.12
C TYR A 245 -12.44 1.03 -34.96
N ALA A 246 -13.40 1.27 -34.05
CA ALA A 246 -13.71 0.37 -32.94
C ALA A 246 -14.29 -0.96 -33.43
N GLN A 247 -15.19 -0.94 -34.42
CA GLN A 247 -15.76 -2.15 -35.00
C GLN A 247 -14.69 -2.98 -35.73
N ALA A 248 -13.72 -2.35 -36.39
CA ALA A 248 -12.59 -3.07 -36.98
C ALA A 248 -11.79 -3.85 -35.93
N ALA A 249 -11.43 -3.21 -34.79
CA ALA A 249 -10.74 -3.88 -33.69
C ALA A 249 -11.57 -5.01 -33.06
N LYS A 250 -12.90 -4.85 -32.96
CA LYS A 250 -13.81 -5.94 -32.54
C LYS A 250 -13.87 -7.07 -33.55
N ASN A 251 -13.87 -6.78 -34.86
CA ASN A 251 -13.83 -7.78 -35.91
C ASN A 251 -12.50 -8.56 -35.90
N GLU A 252 -11.38 -7.89 -35.59
CA GLU A 252 -10.07 -8.53 -35.39
C GLU A 252 -10.13 -9.52 -34.21
N ALA A 253 -10.68 -9.13 -33.06
CA ALA A 253 -10.93 -10.04 -31.94
C ALA A 253 -11.81 -11.25 -32.33
N ALA A 254 -12.86 -11.00 -33.10
CA ALA A 254 -13.76 -12.03 -33.60
C ALA A 254 -13.08 -13.05 -34.55
N THR A 255 -11.89 -12.76 -35.11
CA THR A 255 -11.11 -13.75 -35.87
C THR A 255 -10.49 -14.83 -35.00
N ARG A 256 -10.23 -14.55 -33.72
CA ARG A 256 -9.49 -15.42 -32.79
C ARG A 256 -10.39 -16.08 -31.76
N TRP A 257 -11.49 -15.44 -31.36
CA TRP A 257 -12.49 -16.00 -30.43
C TRP A 257 -13.92 -15.65 -30.86
N THR A 258 -14.87 -16.52 -30.52
CA THR A 258 -16.31 -16.21 -30.59
C THR A 258 -16.80 -15.84 -29.19
N ILE A 259 -16.89 -14.54 -28.89
CA ILE A 259 -17.35 -14.05 -27.59
C ILE A 259 -18.88 -13.95 -27.61
N ILE A 260 -19.53 -14.58 -26.65
CA ILE A 260 -20.99 -14.65 -26.49
C ILE A 260 -21.32 -14.13 -25.10
N GLU A 261 -21.93 -12.95 -25.04
CA GLU A 261 -22.28 -12.29 -23.79
C GLU A 261 -23.73 -12.53 -23.42
N ALA A 262 -23.99 -12.94 -22.17
CA ALA A 262 -25.32 -13.07 -21.62
C ALA A 262 -25.97 -11.69 -21.48
N ALA A 263 -27.15 -11.53 -22.08
CA ALA A 263 -27.96 -10.31 -21.98
C ALA A 263 -29.21 -10.51 -21.11
N SER A 264 -29.70 -11.74 -20.98
CA SER A 264 -30.89 -12.07 -20.20
C SER A 264 -30.58 -12.25 -18.71
N THR A 265 -31.46 -11.71 -17.87
CA THR A 265 -31.51 -11.93 -16.41
C THR A 265 -32.70 -12.80 -15.98
N ASP A 266 -33.42 -13.41 -16.92
CA ASP A 266 -34.51 -14.36 -16.64
C ASP A 266 -34.03 -15.81 -16.85
N PRO A 267 -34.02 -16.67 -15.81
CA PRO A 267 -33.61 -18.07 -15.93
C PRO A 267 -34.50 -18.90 -16.86
N ASN A 268 -35.75 -18.49 -17.09
CA ASN A 268 -36.69 -19.19 -17.98
C ASN A 268 -36.50 -18.79 -19.45
N HIS A 269 -35.88 -17.63 -19.70
CA HIS A 269 -35.58 -17.11 -21.03
C HIS A 269 -34.09 -16.75 -21.13
N PRO A 270 -33.18 -17.72 -20.97
CA PRO A 270 -31.75 -17.47 -21.03
C PRO A 270 -31.33 -16.96 -22.41
N THR A 271 -30.20 -16.25 -22.46
CA THR A 271 -29.56 -15.82 -23.70
C THR A 271 -29.25 -17.04 -24.55
N ALA A 272 -29.95 -17.22 -25.68
CA ALA A 272 -29.81 -18.41 -26.51
C ALA A 272 -28.65 -18.25 -27.50
N ALA A 273 -27.78 -19.24 -27.58
CA ALA A 273 -26.66 -19.30 -28.50
C ALA A 273 -26.44 -20.74 -29.01
N GLY A 274 -25.77 -20.87 -30.17
CA GLY A 274 -25.61 -22.14 -30.86
C GLY A 274 -26.75 -22.45 -31.83
N GLY A 275 -26.86 -23.72 -32.22
CA GLY A 275 -27.83 -24.21 -33.20
C GLY A 275 -29.20 -24.52 -32.62
N THR A 276 -29.93 -25.39 -33.31
CA THR A 276 -31.25 -25.89 -32.90
C THR A 276 -31.34 -27.40 -33.07
N ALA A 277 -32.37 -28.02 -32.48
CA ALA A 277 -32.57 -29.46 -32.61
C ALA A 277 -32.67 -29.88 -34.09
N GLY A 278 -31.78 -30.78 -34.52
CA GLY A 278 -31.67 -31.21 -35.92
C GLY A 278 -30.84 -30.29 -36.83
N LYS A 279 -30.29 -29.17 -36.32
CA LYS A 279 -29.38 -28.28 -37.04
C LYS A 279 -28.33 -27.71 -36.08
N GLU A 280 -27.26 -28.48 -35.90
CA GLU A 280 -26.08 -28.09 -35.14
C GLU A 280 -25.36 -26.88 -35.77
N GLN A 281 -24.77 -26.03 -34.94
CA GLN A 281 -23.92 -24.92 -35.37
C GLN A 281 -22.45 -25.26 -35.14
N GLU A 282 -21.65 -25.22 -36.21
CA GLU A 282 -20.20 -25.39 -36.14
C GLU A 282 -19.50 -24.07 -35.79
N TYR A 283 -18.52 -24.14 -34.89
CA TYR A 283 -17.62 -23.05 -34.52
C TYR A 283 -16.18 -23.50 -34.80
N ASP A 284 -15.47 -22.77 -35.67
CA ASP A 284 -14.13 -23.09 -36.18
C ASP A 284 -12.98 -22.51 -35.31
N ARG A 285 -13.33 -21.92 -34.17
CA ARG A 285 -12.44 -21.23 -33.23
C ARG A 285 -12.98 -21.33 -31.80
N PRO A 286 -12.17 -21.05 -30.77
CA PRO A 286 -12.63 -21.04 -29.38
C PRO A 286 -13.84 -20.15 -29.14
N VAL A 287 -14.72 -20.60 -28.25
CA VAL A 287 -15.93 -19.87 -27.81
C VAL A 287 -15.72 -19.38 -26.39
N VAL A 288 -16.16 -18.15 -26.10
CA VAL A 288 -16.08 -17.55 -24.75
C VAL A 288 -17.49 -17.17 -24.33
N LEU A 289 -18.01 -17.82 -23.29
CA LEU A 289 -19.32 -17.57 -22.72
C LEU A 289 -19.14 -16.65 -21.51
N LEU A 290 -19.62 -15.40 -21.62
CA LEU A 290 -19.57 -14.41 -20.55
C LEU A 290 -20.93 -14.25 -19.90
N ALA A 291 -21.03 -14.43 -18.58
CA ALA A 291 -22.26 -14.18 -17.83
C ALA A 291 -21.93 -13.55 -16.48
N GLY A 292 -22.49 -12.36 -16.20
CA GLY A 292 -22.38 -11.68 -14.90
C GLY A 292 -23.46 -12.10 -13.90
N ASP A 293 -23.46 -11.48 -12.72
CA ASP A 293 -24.47 -11.71 -11.66
C ASP A 293 -25.91 -11.72 -12.21
N LYS A 294 -26.65 -12.78 -11.86
CA LYS A 294 -28.03 -13.07 -12.32
C LYS A 294 -28.21 -13.09 -13.83
N GLN A 295 -27.14 -13.25 -14.62
CA GLN A 295 -27.26 -13.43 -16.06
C GLN A 295 -27.30 -14.91 -16.44
N TYR A 296 -28.07 -15.23 -17.47
CA TYR A 296 -28.32 -16.61 -17.92
C TYR A 296 -27.99 -16.76 -19.40
N VAL A 297 -27.23 -17.80 -19.75
CA VAL A 297 -26.90 -18.17 -21.13
C VAL A 297 -27.08 -19.67 -21.35
N ARG A 298 -27.72 -20.04 -22.46
CA ARG A 298 -27.86 -21.42 -22.92
C ARG A 298 -27.18 -21.57 -24.29
N PHE A 299 -26.07 -22.29 -24.30
CA PHE A 299 -25.31 -22.65 -25.49
C PHE A 299 -25.70 -24.08 -25.89
N ALA A 300 -26.37 -24.25 -27.02
CA ALA A 300 -27.01 -25.51 -27.38
C ALA A 300 -26.78 -25.92 -28.85
N TYR A 301 -26.79 -27.23 -29.12
CA TYR A 301 -26.61 -27.81 -30.46
C TYR A 301 -25.41 -27.20 -31.20
N ALA A 302 -24.21 -27.36 -30.63
CA ALA A 302 -23.00 -26.71 -31.11
C ALA A 302 -21.82 -27.69 -31.18
N HIS A 303 -21.06 -27.65 -32.28
CA HIS A 303 -19.77 -28.33 -32.42
C HIS A 303 -18.66 -27.28 -32.42
N VAL A 304 -17.84 -27.24 -31.38
CA VAL A 304 -16.72 -26.32 -31.23
C VAL A 304 -15.40 -27.03 -31.55
N LYS A 305 -14.63 -26.45 -32.47
CA LYS A 305 -13.29 -26.85 -32.87
C LYS A 305 -12.28 -25.88 -32.24
N GLY A 306 -11.94 -26.15 -30.99
CA GLY A 306 -11.22 -25.25 -30.08
C GLY A 306 -11.82 -25.30 -28.69
N ASP A 307 -11.33 -24.46 -27.78
CA ASP A 307 -11.77 -24.45 -26.38
C ASP A 307 -13.11 -23.72 -26.19
N VAL A 308 -13.85 -24.08 -25.14
CA VAL A 308 -15.00 -23.30 -24.64
C VAL A 308 -14.62 -22.75 -23.26
N LEU A 309 -14.36 -21.45 -23.18
CA LEU A 309 -14.15 -20.74 -21.92
C LEU A 309 -15.49 -20.26 -21.36
N ILE A 310 -15.63 -20.37 -20.05
CA ILE A 310 -16.77 -19.87 -19.27
C ILE A 310 -16.21 -18.93 -18.21
N LYS A 311 -16.71 -17.69 -18.19
CA LYS A 311 -16.18 -16.63 -17.32
C LYS A 311 -17.28 -15.67 -16.83
N GLY A 312 -17.09 -15.14 -15.62
CA GLY A 312 -17.90 -14.08 -15.06
C GLY A 312 -17.78 -12.76 -15.83
N LYS A 313 -18.60 -11.77 -15.45
CA LYS A 313 -18.56 -10.43 -16.05
C LYS A 313 -18.67 -9.33 -15.00
N GLY A 314 -17.56 -8.62 -14.78
CA GLY A 314 -17.48 -7.59 -13.74
C GLY A 314 -17.16 -8.25 -12.39
N ASN A 315 -17.97 -7.96 -11.37
CA ASN A 315 -17.76 -8.44 -9.99
C ASN A 315 -18.68 -9.63 -9.63
N GLY A 316 -18.99 -10.50 -10.58
CA GLY A 316 -19.85 -11.66 -10.34
C GLY A 316 -20.06 -12.49 -11.59
N ALA A 317 -20.46 -13.74 -11.39
CA ALA A 317 -20.70 -14.70 -12.45
C ALA A 317 -22.19 -15.01 -12.65
N GLY A 318 -22.51 -15.74 -13.71
CA GLY A 318 -23.87 -16.12 -14.08
C GLY A 318 -24.02 -17.61 -14.31
N THR A 319 -25.24 -18.04 -14.64
CA THR A 319 -25.57 -19.45 -14.87
C THR A 319 -25.42 -19.81 -16.35
N VAL A 320 -24.70 -20.90 -16.63
CA VAL A 320 -24.40 -21.38 -17.98
C VAL A 320 -24.99 -22.77 -18.20
N VAL A 321 -25.71 -22.94 -19.30
CA VAL A 321 -26.29 -24.23 -19.72
C VAL A 321 -25.68 -24.66 -21.05
N LEU A 322 -24.90 -25.74 -21.02
CA LEU A 322 -24.39 -26.45 -22.20
C LEU A 322 -25.32 -27.63 -22.52
N ASP A 323 -25.86 -27.69 -23.74
CA ASP A 323 -26.92 -28.62 -24.11
C ASP A 323 -26.76 -29.17 -25.54
N HIS A 324 -26.32 -30.42 -25.69
CA HIS A 324 -25.87 -30.99 -26.98
C HIS A 324 -24.69 -30.19 -27.54
N VAL A 325 -23.58 -30.16 -26.79
CA VAL A 325 -22.36 -29.42 -27.15
C VAL A 325 -21.18 -30.39 -27.28
N HIS A 326 -20.63 -30.48 -28.48
CA HIS A 326 -19.46 -31.28 -28.77
C HIS A 326 -18.24 -30.36 -28.86
N VAL A 327 -17.21 -30.62 -28.06
CA VAL A 327 -15.96 -29.85 -28.03
C VAL A 327 -14.82 -30.77 -28.47
N THR A 328 -14.04 -30.31 -29.44
CA THR A 328 -12.96 -31.07 -30.07
C THR A 328 -11.75 -30.18 -30.35
N PRO A 329 -10.52 -30.72 -30.41
CA PRO A 329 -9.34 -29.94 -30.74
C PRO A 329 -9.49 -29.16 -32.05
N GLY A 330 -9.06 -27.90 -32.04
CA GLY A 330 -9.21 -26.97 -33.17
C GLY A 330 -7.89 -26.67 -33.90
N ALA A 331 -7.95 -25.69 -34.81
CA ALA A 331 -6.74 -25.01 -35.28
C ALA A 331 -6.17 -24.05 -34.21
N VAL A 332 -7.02 -23.64 -33.26
CA VAL A 332 -6.69 -22.82 -32.09
C VAL A 332 -7.45 -23.42 -30.90
N GLY A 333 -6.74 -23.80 -29.84
CA GLY A 333 -7.29 -24.44 -28.65
C GLY A 333 -7.30 -25.97 -28.70
N ASP A 334 -7.14 -26.58 -27.52
CA ASP A 334 -6.94 -28.02 -27.33
C ASP A 334 -8.25 -28.83 -27.34
N GLY A 335 -9.41 -28.18 -27.39
CA GLY A 335 -10.72 -28.84 -27.33
C GLY A 335 -11.22 -29.04 -25.89
N LYS A 336 -10.85 -28.11 -24.99
CA LYS A 336 -11.15 -28.15 -23.56
C LYS A 336 -12.40 -27.34 -23.24
N LEU A 337 -13.16 -27.80 -22.24
CA LEU A 337 -14.02 -26.93 -21.45
C LEU A 337 -13.13 -26.28 -20.38
N ILE A 338 -13.23 -24.96 -20.21
CA ILE A 338 -12.44 -24.21 -19.24
C ILE A 338 -13.38 -23.32 -18.44
N VAL A 339 -13.36 -23.49 -17.12
CA VAL A 339 -14.14 -22.71 -16.15
C VAL A 339 -13.16 -21.82 -15.40
N ASP A 340 -13.09 -20.55 -15.81
CA ASP A 340 -12.20 -19.53 -15.24
C ASP A 340 -12.85 -18.81 -14.04
N ASP A 341 -14.15 -18.54 -14.10
CA ASP A 341 -14.94 -17.87 -13.07
C ASP A 341 -16.42 -18.21 -13.29
N ILE A 342 -17.02 -18.94 -12.35
CA ILE A 342 -18.48 -19.16 -12.25
C ILE A 342 -18.98 -18.95 -10.81
N SER A 343 -18.30 -18.08 -10.06
CA SER A 343 -18.46 -17.97 -8.60
C SER A 343 -19.91 -17.80 -8.16
N GLU A 344 -20.31 -18.54 -7.12
CA GLU A 344 -21.67 -18.67 -6.57
C GLU A 344 -22.78 -19.20 -7.52
N HIS A 345 -22.46 -19.58 -8.76
CA HIS A 345 -23.45 -19.97 -9.79
C HIS A 345 -23.18 -21.34 -10.44
N THR A 346 -24.09 -21.76 -11.33
CA THR A 346 -24.17 -23.16 -11.82
C THR A 346 -23.80 -23.32 -13.31
N LEU A 347 -22.95 -24.30 -13.59
CA LEU A 347 -22.71 -24.85 -14.93
C LEU A 347 -23.49 -26.17 -15.11
N TYR A 348 -24.52 -26.15 -15.94
CA TYR A 348 -25.28 -27.34 -16.33
C TYR A 348 -24.76 -27.94 -17.64
N GLN A 349 -24.48 -29.24 -17.66
CA GLN A 349 -24.01 -29.98 -18.84
C GLN A 349 -24.98 -31.11 -19.17
N ARG A 350 -25.64 -31.05 -20.33
CA ARG A 350 -26.50 -32.11 -20.87
C ARG A 350 -26.04 -32.50 -22.27
N SER A 351 -25.84 -33.80 -22.52
CA SER A 351 -25.34 -34.30 -23.81
C SER A 351 -24.07 -33.59 -24.29
N VAL A 352 -23.16 -33.25 -23.36
CA VAL A 352 -21.89 -32.57 -23.65
C VAL A 352 -20.77 -33.60 -23.84
N SER A 353 -19.88 -33.41 -24.81
CA SER A 353 -18.66 -34.22 -24.92
C SER A 353 -17.40 -33.39 -25.09
N ALA A 354 -16.36 -33.68 -24.31
CA ALA A 354 -15.05 -33.03 -24.41
C ALA A 354 -13.93 -33.99 -23.98
N GLU A 355 -12.70 -33.73 -24.43
CA GLU A 355 -11.51 -34.46 -23.94
C GLU A 355 -11.21 -34.08 -22.48
N GLN A 356 -11.36 -32.80 -22.12
CA GLN A 356 -10.99 -32.30 -20.80
C GLN A 356 -11.86 -31.12 -20.35
N LEU A 357 -12.10 -31.04 -19.03
CA LEU A 357 -12.73 -29.94 -18.32
C LEU A 357 -11.76 -29.44 -17.24
N ASP A 358 -11.17 -28.27 -17.45
CA ASP A 358 -10.34 -27.59 -16.45
C ASP A 358 -11.22 -26.62 -15.63
N ILE A 359 -11.13 -26.70 -14.30
CA ILE A 359 -11.81 -25.82 -13.35
C ILE A 359 -10.74 -25.10 -12.54
N ARG A 360 -10.59 -23.80 -12.80
CA ARG A 360 -9.52 -22.94 -12.27
C ARG A 360 -9.94 -22.07 -11.10
N ASP A 361 -11.24 -21.80 -10.99
CA ASP A 361 -11.87 -21.19 -9.81
C ASP A 361 -12.84 -22.20 -9.16
N VAL A 362 -12.72 -22.34 -7.84
CA VAL A 362 -13.48 -23.27 -7.00
C VAL A 362 -14.48 -22.56 -6.08
N ASN A 363 -14.59 -21.23 -6.16
CA ASN A 363 -15.37 -20.41 -5.24
C ASN A 363 -16.88 -20.59 -5.40
N GLY A 364 -17.48 -21.51 -4.65
CA GLY A 364 -18.95 -21.68 -4.58
C GLY A 364 -19.60 -22.23 -5.86
N ALA A 365 -18.79 -22.65 -6.83
CA ALA A 365 -19.24 -23.17 -8.11
C ALA A 365 -20.05 -24.47 -7.98
N HIS A 366 -21.15 -24.62 -8.73
CA HIS A 366 -21.88 -25.90 -8.86
C HIS A 366 -21.83 -26.39 -10.30
N ILE A 367 -21.26 -27.58 -10.53
CA ILE A 367 -21.07 -28.16 -11.86
C ILE A 367 -21.86 -29.47 -11.95
N VAL A 368 -22.80 -29.53 -12.89
CA VAL A 368 -23.80 -30.61 -12.97
C VAL A 368 -23.75 -31.32 -14.33
N ALA A 369 -23.18 -32.53 -14.38
CA ALA A 369 -23.30 -33.43 -15.52
C ALA A 369 -24.58 -34.26 -15.44
N SER A 370 -25.46 -34.04 -16.41
CA SER A 370 -26.74 -34.73 -16.62
C SER A 370 -26.66 -35.74 -17.76
N GLU A 371 -27.81 -36.30 -18.15
CA GLU A 371 -27.95 -37.34 -19.19
C GLU A 371 -27.11 -37.08 -20.46
N GLY A 372 -26.40 -38.11 -20.90
CA GLY A 372 -25.61 -38.10 -22.13
C GLY A 372 -24.28 -37.33 -22.10
N THR A 373 -23.94 -36.64 -21.01
CA THR A 373 -22.64 -35.95 -20.88
C THR A 373 -21.49 -36.95 -20.71
N ARG A 374 -20.38 -36.78 -21.44
CA ARG A 374 -19.19 -37.65 -21.44
C ARG A 374 -17.92 -36.80 -21.59
N VAL A 375 -17.23 -36.50 -20.50
CA VAL A 375 -15.93 -35.79 -20.50
C VAL A 375 -14.85 -36.75 -20.00
N LYS A 376 -13.72 -36.89 -20.70
CA LYS A 376 -12.71 -37.88 -20.27
C LYS A 376 -12.02 -37.48 -18.98
N THR A 377 -11.44 -36.28 -18.92
CA THR A 377 -10.70 -35.82 -17.75
C THR A 377 -11.28 -34.53 -17.18
N VAL A 378 -11.62 -34.51 -15.90
CA VAL A 378 -11.86 -33.27 -15.14
C VAL A 378 -10.61 -32.96 -14.33
N ARG A 379 -10.11 -31.71 -14.37
CA ARG A 379 -9.00 -31.25 -13.52
C ARG A 379 -9.45 -30.06 -12.68
N LEU A 380 -9.24 -30.14 -11.38
CA LEU A 380 -9.45 -29.04 -10.44
C LEU A 380 -8.09 -28.45 -10.09
N ILE A 381 -7.83 -27.23 -10.52
CA ILE A 381 -6.48 -26.61 -10.46
C ILE A 381 -6.39 -25.54 -9.36
N ASP A 382 -7.49 -24.80 -9.13
CA ASP A 382 -7.55 -23.68 -8.16
C ASP A 382 -6.39 -22.68 -8.31
N GLU A 383 -6.35 -22.01 -9.46
CA GLU A 383 -5.37 -20.96 -9.78
C GLU A 383 -5.70 -19.63 -9.07
N ALA A 384 -6.92 -19.50 -8.52
CA ALA A 384 -7.45 -18.28 -7.91
C ALA A 384 -7.26 -18.20 -6.38
N GLY A 385 -6.80 -19.26 -5.71
CA GLY A 385 -6.54 -19.29 -4.26
C GLY A 385 -7.77 -18.98 -3.39
N SER A 386 -8.97 -19.21 -3.92
CA SER A 386 -10.20 -18.64 -3.38
C SER A 386 -10.90 -19.57 -2.39
N GLU A 387 -11.36 -19.00 -1.26
CA GLU A 387 -12.11 -19.77 -0.25
C GLU A 387 -13.53 -20.07 -0.75
N GLY A 388 -13.85 -21.36 -0.94
CA GLY A 388 -15.19 -21.76 -1.32
C GLY A 388 -15.39 -23.27 -1.42
N THR A 389 -16.64 -23.65 -1.72
CA THR A 389 -17.03 -25.05 -1.93
C THR A 389 -17.39 -25.30 -3.38
N LEU A 390 -16.59 -26.10 -4.08
CA LEU A 390 -16.95 -26.61 -5.40
C LEU A 390 -17.86 -27.83 -5.23
N VAL A 391 -19.05 -27.79 -5.82
CA VAL A 391 -19.95 -28.95 -5.90
C VAL A 391 -19.86 -29.57 -7.29
N LEU A 392 -19.36 -30.81 -7.39
CA LEU A 392 -19.32 -31.57 -8.63
C LEU A 392 -20.36 -32.71 -8.58
N GLU A 393 -21.36 -32.63 -9.46
CA GLU A 393 -22.50 -33.54 -9.49
C GLU A 393 -22.56 -34.36 -10.79
N ALA A 394 -22.42 -35.67 -10.68
CA ALA A 394 -22.53 -36.62 -11.79
C ALA A 394 -23.82 -37.44 -11.67
N LYS A 395 -24.81 -37.20 -12.55
CA LYS A 395 -26.10 -37.91 -12.50
C LYS A 395 -26.07 -39.32 -13.13
N GLU A 396 -25.06 -39.60 -13.96
CA GLU A 396 -24.87 -40.90 -14.63
C GLU A 396 -23.47 -41.48 -14.41
N ALA A 397 -23.38 -42.80 -14.25
CA ALA A 397 -22.10 -43.51 -14.24
C ALA A 397 -21.36 -43.36 -15.59
N GLY A 398 -20.16 -42.78 -15.55
CA GLY A 398 -19.36 -42.51 -16.74
C GLY A 398 -19.65 -41.16 -17.39
N ALA A 399 -20.23 -40.21 -16.64
CA ALA A 399 -20.21 -38.80 -17.03
C ALA A 399 -18.78 -38.25 -17.14
N TYR A 400 -17.89 -38.75 -16.27
CA TYR A 400 -16.47 -38.48 -16.22
C TYR A 400 -15.68 -39.79 -16.21
N ASP A 401 -14.66 -39.95 -17.05
CA ASP A 401 -13.78 -41.14 -17.00
C ASP A 401 -12.70 -40.99 -15.89
N SER A 402 -12.18 -39.77 -15.70
CA SER A 402 -11.17 -39.41 -14.72
C SER A 402 -11.46 -38.05 -14.08
N LEU A 403 -11.18 -37.90 -12.79
CA LEU A 403 -11.24 -36.65 -12.03
C LEU A 403 -9.94 -36.49 -11.25
N VAL A 404 -9.16 -35.47 -11.55
CA VAL A 404 -7.89 -35.16 -10.88
C VAL A 404 -8.06 -33.86 -10.08
N ILE A 405 -7.86 -33.94 -8.77
CA ILE A 405 -7.95 -32.82 -7.84
C ILE A 405 -6.52 -32.38 -7.52
N GLU A 406 -6.05 -31.31 -8.18
CA GLU A 406 -4.67 -30.80 -8.10
C GLU A 406 -4.53 -29.58 -7.16
N ALA A 407 -5.66 -29.03 -6.69
CA ALA A 407 -5.73 -27.84 -5.83
C ALA A 407 -4.74 -27.88 -4.65
N ALA A 408 -3.93 -26.83 -4.53
CA ALA A 408 -2.75 -26.80 -3.67
C ALA A 408 -2.96 -26.14 -2.28
N HIS A 409 -4.19 -25.78 -1.93
CA HIS A 409 -4.50 -24.98 -0.75
C HIS A 409 -5.29 -25.79 0.30
N SER A 410 -4.95 -25.62 1.58
CA SER A 410 -5.58 -26.31 2.72
C SER A 410 -7.04 -25.93 3.00
N ARG A 411 -7.58 -24.96 2.25
CA ARG A 411 -8.96 -24.44 2.40
C ARG A 411 -9.88 -24.84 1.22
N THR A 412 -9.39 -25.52 0.19
CA THR A 412 -10.21 -25.98 -0.95
C THR A 412 -11.14 -27.13 -0.54
N LEU A 413 -12.46 -26.91 -0.61
CA LEU A 413 -13.47 -27.94 -0.35
C LEU A 413 -14.16 -28.42 -1.62
N VAL A 414 -14.07 -29.72 -1.90
CA VAL A 414 -14.73 -30.36 -3.06
C VAL A 414 -15.82 -31.30 -2.57
N GLU A 415 -17.08 -31.03 -2.90
CA GLU A 415 -18.20 -31.95 -2.68
C GLU A 415 -18.49 -32.79 -3.92
N LEU A 416 -18.42 -34.12 -3.79
CA LEU A 416 -18.83 -35.06 -4.83
C LEU A 416 -20.26 -35.55 -4.58
N ARG A 417 -21.13 -35.41 -5.59
CA ARG A 417 -22.55 -35.80 -5.56
C ARG A 417 -22.90 -36.74 -6.71
N GLY A 418 -23.49 -37.90 -6.41
CA GLY A 418 -24.05 -38.82 -7.42
C GLY A 418 -23.13 -39.98 -7.82
N ASN A 419 -23.09 -40.33 -9.11
CA ASN A 419 -22.58 -41.62 -9.56
C ASN A 419 -21.22 -41.54 -10.27
N PHE A 420 -20.15 -41.68 -9.47
CA PHE A 420 -18.76 -41.79 -9.91
C PHE A 420 -18.29 -43.25 -9.99
N SER A 421 -19.20 -44.23 -10.13
CA SER A 421 -18.86 -45.66 -10.11
C SER A 421 -18.07 -46.16 -11.34
N LYS A 422 -17.71 -45.26 -12.26
CA LYS A 422 -16.86 -45.51 -13.43
C LYS A 422 -15.79 -44.42 -13.61
N THR A 423 -15.67 -43.50 -12.65
CA THR A 423 -14.71 -42.40 -12.69
C THR A 423 -13.52 -42.79 -11.83
N ASN A 424 -12.31 -42.66 -12.38
CA ASN A 424 -11.10 -42.72 -11.58
C ASN A 424 -10.91 -41.38 -10.85
N VAL A 425 -11.15 -41.35 -9.54
CA VAL A 425 -10.99 -40.12 -8.75
C VAL A 425 -9.60 -40.11 -8.11
N GLN A 426 -8.81 -39.09 -8.40
CA GLN A 426 -7.45 -38.91 -7.90
C GLN A 426 -7.31 -37.58 -7.16
N VAL A 427 -6.76 -37.61 -5.95
CA VAL A 427 -6.37 -36.43 -5.17
C VAL A 427 -4.86 -36.30 -5.24
N ALA A 428 -4.38 -35.27 -5.95
CA ALA A 428 -2.96 -35.03 -6.24
C ALA A 428 -2.43 -33.72 -5.62
N GLY A 429 -3.30 -32.75 -5.32
CA GLY A 429 -2.98 -31.55 -4.57
C GLY A 429 -2.94 -31.78 -3.07
N ASN A 430 -2.03 -31.09 -2.37
CA ASN A 430 -1.85 -31.23 -0.92
C ASN A 430 -2.76 -30.25 -0.16
N GLY A 431 -3.44 -30.73 0.87
CA GLY A 431 -4.37 -29.95 1.70
C GLY A 431 -5.84 -30.01 1.25
N ALA A 432 -6.14 -30.63 0.11
CA ALA A 432 -7.49 -30.73 -0.41
C ALA A 432 -8.45 -31.46 0.55
N SER A 433 -9.63 -30.89 0.79
CA SER A 433 -10.72 -31.53 1.52
C SER A 433 -11.77 -32.06 0.55
N VAL A 434 -12.04 -33.37 0.58
CA VAL A 434 -12.98 -34.04 -0.33
C VAL A 434 -14.13 -34.67 0.44
N ASN A 435 -15.32 -34.09 0.27
CA ASN A 435 -16.56 -34.50 0.89
C ASN A 435 -17.39 -35.37 -0.07
N ILE A 436 -17.49 -36.66 0.22
CA ILE A 436 -18.35 -37.60 -0.51
C ILE A 436 -19.74 -37.60 0.13
N LYS A 437 -20.72 -37.01 -0.55
CA LYS A 437 -22.06 -36.77 0.00
C LYS A 437 -22.92 -38.04 0.05
N ALA A 438 -23.93 -38.06 0.92
CA ALA A 438 -24.83 -39.20 1.05
C ALA A 438 -25.48 -39.59 -0.29
N GLY A 439 -25.52 -40.90 -0.61
CA GLY A 439 -26.00 -41.42 -1.89
C GLY A 439 -24.99 -41.34 -3.04
N THR A 440 -23.78 -40.84 -2.80
CA THR A 440 -22.69 -40.82 -3.81
C THR A 440 -21.97 -42.15 -3.85
N VAL A 441 -21.68 -42.65 -5.06
CA VAL A 441 -20.99 -43.93 -5.29
C VAL A 441 -19.64 -43.66 -5.95
N VAL A 442 -18.54 -44.12 -5.34
CA VAL A 442 -17.16 -44.00 -5.85
C VAL A 442 -16.53 -45.38 -5.88
N GLN A 443 -16.02 -45.82 -7.04
CA GLN A 443 -15.40 -47.14 -7.15
C GLN A 443 -13.99 -47.15 -6.56
N GLN A 444 -13.16 -46.19 -6.97
CA GLN A 444 -11.75 -46.09 -6.60
C GLN A 444 -11.41 -44.62 -6.32
N LEU A 445 -10.74 -44.37 -5.20
CA LEU A 445 -10.22 -43.06 -4.82
C LEU A 445 -8.71 -43.15 -4.56
N ASP A 446 -7.92 -42.51 -5.40
CA ASP A 446 -6.47 -42.54 -5.38
C ASP A 446 -5.91 -41.27 -4.71
N VAL A 447 -5.43 -41.39 -3.47
CA VAL A 447 -4.87 -40.29 -2.68
C VAL A 447 -3.36 -40.26 -2.82
N LYS A 448 -2.83 -39.31 -3.59
CA LYS A 448 -1.41 -39.15 -3.95
C LYS A 448 -0.70 -37.98 -3.23
N ALA A 449 -1.41 -37.21 -2.42
CA ALA A 449 -0.88 -36.14 -1.57
C ALA A 449 -1.63 -36.12 -0.21
N GLY A 450 -1.24 -35.24 0.72
CA GLY A 450 -1.97 -35.06 1.98
C GLY A 450 -3.37 -34.48 1.73
N ALA A 451 -4.39 -35.08 2.34
CA ALA A 451 -5.79 -34.74 2.07
C ALA A 451 -6.73 -35.17 3.21
N ASP A 452 -7.84 -34.46 3.34
CA ASP A 452 -8.92 -34.79 4.28
C ASP A 452 -10.10 -35.40 3.50
N ILE A 453 -10.34 -36.70 3.66
CA ILE A 453 -11.42 -37.44 2.98
C ILE A 453 -12.57 -37.68 3.95
N VAL A 454 -13.75 -37.15 3.63
CA VAL A 454 -14.95 -37.24 4.48
C VAL A 454 -16.07 -37.98 3.74
N ALA A 455 -16.49 -39.12 4.25
CA ALA A 455 -17.64 -39.88 3.73
C ALA A 455 -18.89 -39.64 4.59
N GLU A 456 -19.91 -38.99 4.03
CA GLU A 456 -21.20 -38.87 4.70
C GLU A 456 -21.90 -40.23 4.83
N LYS A 457 -22.78 -40.35 5.83
CA LYS A 457 -23.54 -41.59 6.09
C LYS A 457 -24.36 -41.98 4.85
N GLY A 458 -24.12 -43.18 4.32
CA GLY A 458 -24.75 -43.65 3.08
C GLY A 458 -24.05 -43.21 1.79
N ALA A 459 -22.83 -42.66 1.85
CA ALA A 459 -21.89 -42.73 0.73
C ALA A 459 -21.39 -44.17 0.53
N GLU A 460 -21.04 -44.54 -0.71
CA GLU A 460 -20.49 -45.86 -1.02
C GLU A 460 -19.13 -45.73 -1.73
N ILE A 461 -18.05 -45.83 -0.96
CA ILE A 461 -16.67 -45.88 -1.48
C ILE A 461 -16.19 -47.32 -1.42
N GLN A 462 -15.91 -47.96 -2.56
CA GLN A 462 -15.46 -49.36 -2.58
C GLN A 462 -14.00 -49.52 -2.13
N ALA A 463 -13.09 -48.71 -2.66
CA ALA A 463 -11.68 -48.73 -2.30
C ALA A 463 -11.02 -47.34 -2.29
N ILE A 464 -10.04 -47.18 -1.40
CA ILE A 464 -9.15 -46.00 -1.34
C ILE A 464 -7.71 -46.51 -1.45
N ASP A 465 -6.93 -46.01 -2.40
CA ASP A 465 -5.48 -46.24 -2.50
C ASP A 465 -4.72 -45.02 -2.00
N ILE A 466 -4.01 -45.16 -0.88
CA ILE A 466 -3.14 -44.11 -0.33
C ILE A 466 -1.71 -44.37 -0.81
N ALA A 467 -1.21 -43.46 -1.62
CA ALA A 467 0.13 -43.49 -2.19
C ALA A 467 0.72 -42.07 -2.24
N THR A 468 0.84 -41.42 -1.08
CA THR A 468 1.34 -40.04 -0.98
C THR A 468 2.75 -39.89 -1.58
N ALA A 469 3.00 -38.75 -2.23
CA ALA A 469 4.27 -38.49 -2.87
C ALA A 469 5.37 -38.17 -1.84
N LYS A 470 5.11 -37.29 -0.87
CA LYS A 470 6.11 -36.82 0.08
C LYS A 470 5.98 -37.51 1.43
N GLN A 471 7.11 -37.64 2.13
CA GLN A 471 7.17 -38.20 3.47
C GLN A 471 6.53 -37.25 4.49
N GLY A 472 5.71 -37.79 5.40
CA GLY A 472 5.01 -37.04 6.44
C GLY A 472 3.64 -36.47 6.03
N GLU A 473 3.28 -36.48 4.74
CA GLU A 473 1.99 -35.96 4.25
C GLU A 473 0.80 -36.58 4.99
N ARG A 474 -0.02 -35.73 5.60
CA ARG A 474 -1.15 -36.14 6.44
C ARG A 474 -2.36 -36.51 5.59
N VAL A 475 -2.84 -37.74 5.72
CA VAL A 475 -4.10 -38.19 5.10
C VAL A 475 -5.09 -38.55 6.19
N GLN A 476 -6.16 -37.77 6.33
CA GLN A 476 -7.21 -38.04 7.32
C GLN A 476 -8.44 -38.66 6.66
N LEU A 477 -8.92 -39.76 7.23
CA LEU A 477 -10.15 -40.44 6.82
C LEU A 477 -11.24 -40.23 7.89
N LYS A 478 -12.41 -39.74 7.49
CA LYS A 478 -13.57 -39.44 8.36
C LYS A 478 -14.87 -40.06 7.82
N GLY A 479 -15.72 -40.53 8.73
CA GLY A 479 -17.13 -40.85 8.45
C GLY A 479 -17.43 -42.31 8.11
N ASP A 480 -18.37 -42.53 7.18
CA ASP A 480 -18.93 -43.86 6.87
C ASP A 480 -18.10 -44.61 5.82
N LEU A 481 -17.05 -45.29 6.30
CA LEU A 481 -16.13 -46.11 5.49
C LEU A 481 -16.32 -47.62 5.77
N ALA A 482 -17.48 -48.01 6.32
CA ALA A 482 -17.74 -49.35 6.84
C ALA A 482 -17.84 -50.43 5.75
N LYS A 483 -17.81 -50.03 4.47
CA LYS A 483 -17.73 -50.91 3.28
C LYS A 483 -16.37 -50.84 2.56
N THR A 484 -15.52 -49.88 2.93
CA THR A 484 -14.35 -49.44 2.17
C THR A 484 -13.09 -50.20 2.54
N THR A 485 -12.40 -50.77 1.55
CA THR A 485 -11.05 -51.32 1.72
C THR A 485 -10.01 -50.24 1.41
N VAL A 486 -9.18 -49.90 2.40
CA VAL A 486 -8.07 -48.95 2.25
C VAL A 486 -6.78 -49.72 1.99
N VAL A 487 -6.06 -49.36 0.92
CA VAL A 487 -4.75 -49.92 0.57
C VAL A 487 -3.70 -48.83 0.73
N VAL A 488 -2.61 -49.13 1.44
CA VAL A 488 -1.47 -48.21 1.56
C VAL A 488 -0.37 -48.66 0.60
N SER A 489 -0.37 -48.15 -0.62
CA SER A 489 0.59 -48.53 -1.68
C SER A 489 1.91 -47.75 -1.62
N ASN A 490 1.94 -46.61 -0.91
CA ASN A 490 3.18 -45.95 -0.49
C ASN A 490 3.14 -45.62 1.01
N GLY A 491 4.21 -45.94 1.74
CA GLY A 491 4.32 -45.75 3.19
C GLY A 491 4.75 -44.36 3.64
N ASN A 492 4.82 -43.39 2.72
CA ASN A 492 5.33 -42.05 2.99
C ASN A 492 4.42 -41.21 3.90
N GLY A 493 3.10 -41.40 3.83
CA GLY A 493 2.11 -40.53 4.47
C GLY A 493 1.76 -40.92 5.91
N ARG A 494 1.42 -39.91 6.73
CA ARG A 494 0.83 -40.08 8.07
C ARG A 494 -0.68 -40.27 7.94
N ILE A 495 -1.16 -41.49 8.13
CA ILE A 495 -2.57 -41.83 7.95
C ILE A 495 -3.30 -41.74 9.30
N GLU A 496 -4.38 -40.96 9.35
CA GLU A 496 -5.20 -40.74 10.53
C GLU A 496 -6.65 -41.19 10.30
N ILE A 497 -7.19 -42.03 11.19
CA ILE A 497 -8.61 -42.36 11.21
C ILE A 497 -9.30 -41.51 12.28
N GLY A 498 -10.27 -40.69 11.87
CA GLY A 498 -10.98 -39.77 12.74
C GLY A 498 -11.94 -40.47 13.72
N ASP A 499 -12.38 -39.71 14.72
CA ASP A 499 -13.41 -40.13 15.67
C ASP A 499 -14.70 -40.56 14.94
N GLN A 500 -15.45 -41.50 15.54
CA GLN A 500 -16.71 -42.07 14.99
C GLN A 500 -16.61 -42.73 13.59
N THR A 501 -15.41 -42.86 13.03
CA THR A 501 -15.16 -43.44 11.71
C THR A 501 -15.04 -44.96 11.81
N VAL A 502 -15.67 -45.71 10.92
CA VAL A 502 -15.55 -47.17 10.85
C VAL A 502 -14.97 -47.55 9.49
N VAL A 503 -13.88 -48.31 9.46
CA VAL A 503 -13.22 -48.78 8.23
C VAL A 503 -13.27 -50.31 8.17
N LYS A 504 -13.70 -50.87 7.05
CA LYS A 504 -13.83 -52.32 6.86
C LYS A 504 -12.47 -53.04 6.88
N GLU A 505 -11.50 -52.51 6.15
CA GLU A 505 -10.18 -53.13 5.99
C GLU A 505 -9.13 -52.06 5.72
N ILE A 506 -8.00 -52.11 6.44
CA ILE A 506 -6.78 -51.38 6.07
C ILE A 506 -5.68 -52.40 5.83
N ARG A 507 -5.06 -52.37 4.65
CA ARG A 507 -3.97 -53.29 4.29
C ARG A 507 -2.76 -52.57 3.71
N LYS A 508 -1.57 -53.08 4.02
CA LYS A 508 -0.32 -52.63 3.41
C LYS A 508 -0.22 -53.14 1.97
N GLY A 509 0.18 -52.27 1.05
CA GLY A 509 0.49 -52.62 -0.33
C GLY A 509 1.74 -53.52 -0.43
N ALA A 510 1.79 -54.38 -1.45
CA ALA A 510 2.85 -55.38 -1.61
C ALA A 510 4.26 -54.78 -1.79
N THR A 511 4.34 -53.53 -2.23
CA THR A 511 5.56 -52.76 -2.48
C THR A 511 6.15 -52.08 -1.24
N VAL A 512 5.38 -51.94 -0.16
CA VAL A 512 5.78 -51.16 1.01
C VAL A 512 6.63 -51.99 1.98
N GLN A 513 7.86 -51.56 2.22
CA GLN A 513 8.77 -52.17 3.19
C GLN A 513 8.44 -51.74 4.63
N GLY A 514 8.85 -52.53 5.63
CA GLY A 514 8.54 -52.27 7.04
C GLY A 514 7.06 -52.43 7.41
N THR A 515 6.66 -51.80 8.51
CA THR A 515 5.27 -51.75 9.00
C THR A 515 4.76 -50.33 8.86
N VAL A 516 3.57 -50.14 8.27
CA VAL A 516 2.93 -48.82 8.21
C VAL A 516 2.21 -48.56 9.52
N GLU A 517 2.45 -47.43 10.17
CA GLU A 517 1.73 -47.01 11.37
C GLU A 517 0.50 -46.16 11.01
N ILE A 518 -0.64 -46.47 11.62
CA ILE A 518 -1.91 -45.77 11.43
C ILE A 518 -2.34 -45.18 12.78
N ALA A 519 -2.52 -43.87 12.86
CA ALA A 519 -3.06 -43.21 14.05
C ALA A 519 -4.60 -43.34 14.05
N ASN A 520 -5.17 -44.17 14.92
CA ASN A 520 -6.59 -44.50 14.89
C ASN A 520 -7.36 -44.00 16.11
N ARG A 521 -8.38 -43.15 15.86
CA ARG A 521 -9.43 -42.77 16.83
C ARG A 521 -10.81 -43.39 16.52
N GLY A 522 -10.90 -44.14 15.42
CA GLY A 522 -12.10 -44.85 14.98
C GLY A 522 -12.04 -46.36 15.22
N VAL A 523 -12.76 -47.11 14.39
CA VAL A 523 -12.81 -48.58 14.42
C VAL A 523 -12.35 -49.14 13.08
N VAL A 524 -11.17 -49.78 13.08
CA VAL A 524 -10.69 -50.61 11.96
C VAL A 524 -11.12 -52.05 12.21
N GLN A 525 -11.95 -52.62 11.32
CA GLN A 525 -12.48 -53.99 11.50
C GLN A 525 -11.44 -55.07 11.14
N THR A 526 -10.63 -54.82 10.11
CA THR A 526 -9.57 -55.74 9.64
C THR A 526 -8.30 -54.96 9.34
N ALA A 527 -7.15 -55.40 9.86
CA ALA A 527 -5.85 -54.80 9.61
C ALA A 527 -4.85 -55.86 9.10
N VAL A 528 -4.19 -55.61 7.97
CA VAL A 528 -3.28 -56.58 7.32
C VAL A 528 -1.93 -55.91 7.00
N GLY A 529 -0.89 -56.27 7.75
CA GLY A 529 0.48 -55.77 7.52
C GLY A 529 0.70 -54.31 7.94
N VAL A 530 -0.22 -53.72 8.71
CA VAL A 530 -0.16 -52.36 9.27
C VAL A 530 -0.24 -52.43 10.81
N ALA A 531 0.35 -51.47 11.51
CA ALA A 531 0.23 -51.29 12.95
C ALA A 531 -0.81 -50.20 13.25
N ILE A 532 -1.88 -50.56 13.95
CA ILE A 532 -2.91 -49.61 14.38
C ILE A 532 -2.54 -49.06 15.76
N GLN A 533 -2.05 -47.84 15.84
CA GLN A 533 -1.85 -47.15 17.11
C GLN A 533 -3.23 -46.83 17.72
N GLY A 534 -3.46 -47.24 18.97
CA GLY A 534 -4.73 -47.05 19.69
C GLY A 534 -5.56 -48.31 19.96
N GLN A 535 -5.16 -49.49 19.45
CA GLN A 535 -5.78 -50.78 19.81
C GLN A 535 -4.79 -51.71 20.53
N THR A 536 -5.21 -52.31 21.65
CA THR A 536 -4.39 -53.20 22.49
C THR A 536 -4.87 -54.66 22.45
N SER A 537 -4.20 -55.51 21.66
CA SER A 537 -3.94 -56.94 21.99
C SER A 537 -3.19 -57.67 20.86
N GLY A 538 -2.16 -58.47 21.18
CA GLY A 538 -1.59 -59.45 20.25
C GLY A 538 -0.08 -59.70 20.40
N THR A 539 0.32 -60.64 21.25
CA THR A 539 1.72 -61.04 21.50
C THR A 539 2.37 -61.80 20.34
N VAL A 540 3.64 -61.53 20.04
CA VAL A 540 4.52 -62.45 19.27
C VAL A 540 5.91 -62.54 19.90
N SER A 541 6.39 -63.77 20.11
CA SER A 541 7.75 -64.14 20.51
C SER A 541 8.59 -64.56 19.30
N ASN A 542 9.92 -64.41 19.33
CA ASN A 542 10.79 -64.82 18.21
C ASN A 542 12.00 -65.67 18.65
N PRO A 543 12.28 -66.84 18.02
CA PRO A 543 13.48 -67.63 18.23
C PRO A 543 14.40 -67.70 16.99
N GLY A 544 15.68 -68.10 17.19
CA GLY A 544 16.49 -68.76 16.16
C GLY A 544 17.71 -68.00 15.61
N SER A 545 18.85 -68.69 15.55
CA SER A 545 20.18 -68.23 15.12
C SER A 545 20.71 -69.02 13.89
N VAL A 546 22.04 -68.93 13.62
CA VAL A 546 22.89 -69.73 12.67
C VAL A 546 22.94 -69.17 11.22
N SER A 547 24.09 -68.94 10.53
CA SER A 547 25.54 -68.98 10.88
C SER A 547 26.48 -68.41 9.77
N GLY A 548 27.70 -67.97 10.13
CA GLY A 548 28.91 -68.08 9.30
C GLY A 548 29.49 -66.77 8.71
N ALA A 549 30.79 -66.64 8.40
CA ALA A 549 31.92 -67.56 8.60
C ALA A 549 33.28 -66.80 8.65
N SER A 550 34.35 -67.49 9.03
CA SER A 550 35.69 -66.96 9.35
C SER A 550 36.57 -66.55 8.16
N GLY A 551 37.40 -65.53 8.35
CA GLY A 551 38.60 -65.25 7.53
C GLY A 551 39.71 -64.66 8.40
N GLY A 552 40.87 -65.31 8.45
CA GLY A 552 41.96 -64.94 9.37
C GLY A 552 43.11 -64.19 8.70
N GLY A 553 43.50 -63.08 9.31
CA GLY A 553 44.81 -62.42 9.20
C GLY A 553 45.13 -61.84 10.58
N MET A 554 46.40 -61.55 10.89
CA MET A 554 46.69 -60.74 12.08
C MET A 554 46.10 -59.34 11.83
N ALA A 555 44.97 -59.07 12.48
CA ALA A 555 44.36 -57.75 12.43
C ALA A 555 45.32 -56.74 13.06
N ASP A 556 45.28 -55.51 12.55
CA ASP A 556 45.73 -54.40 13.38
C ASP A 556 44.87 -54.40 14.65
N VAL A 557 45.49 -54.14 15.79
CA VAL A 557 44.83 -54.03 17.10
C VAL A 557 45.13 -52.69 17.76
N THR A 558 45.75 -51.78 17.01
CA THR A 558 46.09 -50.42 17.43
C THR A 558 44.90 -49.53 17.10
N PRO A 559 44.25 -48.90 18.09
CA PRO A 559 43.20 -47.94 17.79
C PRO A 559 43.79 -46.64 17.24
N PRO A 560 43.12 -45.98 16.26
CA PRO A 560 43.55 -44.68 15.76
C PRO A 560 43.44 -43.60 16.84
N HIS A 561 44.22 -42.53 16.72
CA HIS A 561 44.24 -41.40 17.65
C HIS A 561 43.54 -40.15 17.08
N LEU A 562 42.23 -40.07 17.34
CA LEU A 562 41.40 -38.92 16.97
C LEU A 562 41.58 -37.74 17.94
N SER A 563 41.63 -36.51 17.41
CA SER A 563 41.69 -35.27 18.19
C SER A 563 40.83 -34.15 17.59
N LEU A 564 40.32 -33.26 18.44
CA LEU A 564 39.57 -32.06 18.03
C LEU A 564 40.55 -30.90 17.83
N ALA A 565 40.68 -30.41 16.59
CA ALA A 565 41.58 -29.31 16.22
C ALA A 565 40.88 -27.94 16.20
N SER A 566 39.72 -27.84 16.85
CA SER A 566 38.83 -26.67 16.87
C SER A 566 38.27 -26.45 18.29
N SER A 567 37.51 -25.38 18.49
CA SER A 567 36.90 -25.07 19.79
C SER A 567 36.04 -26.25 20.31
N PRO A 568 36.10 -26.59 21.61
CA PRO A 568 35.20 -27.58 22.23
C PRO A 568 33.75 -27.09 22.37
N ARG A 569 33.44 -25.89 21.85
CA ARG A 569 32.09 -25.33 21.73
C ARG A 569 31.90 -24.78 20.32
N VAL A 570 30.73 -25.03 19.74
CA VAL A 570 30.40 -24.67 18.36
C VAL A 570 28.90 -24.39 18.27
N THR A 571 28.52 -23.31 17.60
CA THR A 571 27.11 -23.03 17.27
C THR A 571 26.61 -24.04 16.24
N VAL A 572 25.35 -24.46 16.33
CA VAL A 572 24.70 -25.30 15.30
C VAL A 572 24.89 -24.69 13.90
N GLY A 573 25.14 -25.56 12.91
CA GLY A 573 25.43 -25.16 11.53
C GLY A 573 26.90 -24.88 11.23
N LYS A 574 27.73 -24.53 12.22
CA LYS A 574 29.17 -24.25 12.02
C LYS A 574 29.98 -25.54 11.79
N ASP A 575 31.07 -25.42 11.03
CA ASP A 575 32.07 -26.47 10.85
C ASP A 575 33.04 -26.56 12.03
N ILE A 576 33.23 -27.77 12.57
CA ILE A 576 34.39 -28.11 13.42
C ILE A 576 35.53 -28.65 12.54
N THR A 577 36.74 -28.73 13.09
CA THR A 577 37.88 -29.42 12.45
C THR A 577 38.40 -30.53 13.35
N VAL A 578 38.61 -31.71 12.76
CA VAL A 578 39.17 -32.90 13.42
C VAL A 578 40.48 -33.32 12.75
N GLN A 579 41.35 -33.99 13.52
CA GLN A 579 42.61 -34.58 13.05
C GLN A 579 42.72 -36.02 13.56
N SER A 580 43.13 -36.93 12.68
CA SER A 580 43.48 -38.32 12.98
C SER A 580 44.88 -38.63 12.47
N ASP A 581 45.54 -39.64 13.03
CA ASP A 581 46.78 -40.24 12.53
C ASP A 581 46.57 -41.42 11.56
N GLU A 582 45.32 -41.80 11.23
CA GLU A 582 44.99 -42.87 10.29
C GLU A 582 43.83 -42.53 9.31
N GLU A 583 43.35 -43.53 8.54
CA GLU A 583 42.15 -43.44 7.68
C GLU A 583 41.00 -44.25 8.27
N GLY A 584 39.97 -43.58 8.78
CA GLY A 584 38.80 -44.23 9.35
C GLY A 584 37.47 -43.51 9.10
N ILE A 585 36.46 -43.92 9.85
CA ILE A 585 35.15 -43.26 9.94
C ILE A 585 35.05 -42.62 11.32
N VAL A 586 34.85 -41.31 11.38
CA VAL A 586 34.54 -40.57 12.60
C VAL A 586 33.05 -40.67 12.91
N TYR A 587 32.72 -40.89 14.18
CA TYR A 587 31.39 -41.00 14.73
C TYR A 587 31.18 -39.90 15.76
N ALA A 588 30.20 -39.03 15.51
CA ALA A 588 29.74 -38.08 16.51
C ALA A 588 28.68 -38.73 17.39
N VAL A 589 28.99 -38.90 18.68
CA VAL A 589 28.19 -39.67 19.64
C VAL A 589 27.81 -38.78 20.83
N PRO A 590 26.54 -38.74 21.27
CA PRO A 590 26.13 -38.01 22.47
C PRO A 590 26.94 -38.46 23.69
N SER A 591 27.44 -37.51 24.48
CA SER A 591 28.35 -37.76 25.61
C SER A 591 27.75 -38.59 26.77
N SER A 592 26.45 -38.86 26.73
CA SER A 592 25.73 -39.80 27.59
C SER A 592 25.92 -41.27 27.20
N GLU A 593 26.26 -41.56 25.95
CA GLU A 593 26.54 -42.91 25.43
C GLU A 593 28.05 -43.19 25.52
N GLN A 594 28.43 -44.44 25.76
CA GLN A 594 29.84 -44.88 25.81
C GLN A 594 30.05 -46.17 25.00
N PRO A 595 30.08 -46.09 23.67
CA PRO A 595 30.41 -47.23 22.82
C PRO A 595 31.88 -47.63 22.99
N HIS A 596 32.13 -48.94 22.94
CA HIS A 596 33.46 -49.55 23.02
C HIS A 596 33.78 -50.42 21.80
N SER A 597 32.88 -50.51 20.83
CA SER A 597 33.05 -51.32 19.62
C SER A 597 32.38 -50.69 18.39
N LEU A 598 32.86 -51.05 17.20
CA LEU A 598 32.26 -50.63 15.93
C LEU A 598 30.79 -51.04 15.82
N ALA A 599 30.42 -52.22 16.35
CA ALA A 599 29.03 -52.69 16.33
C ALA A 599 28.07 -51.80 17.15
N GLU A 600 28.53 -51.23 18.27
CA GLU A 600 27.76 -50.29 19.08
C GLU A 600 27.68 -48.91 18.41
N LEU A 601 28.76 -48.44 17.79
CA LEU A 601 28.76 -47.22 16.98
C LEU A 601 27.78 -47.32 15.80
N GLU A 602 27.81 -48.44 15.07
CA GLU A 602 26.88 -48.76 13.98
C GLU A 602 25.42 -48.85 14.45
N ALA A 603 25.16 -49.40 15.64
CA ALA A 603 23.82 -49.43 16.24
C ALA A 603 23.33 -48.02 16.65
N LEU A 604 24.22 -47.17 17.18
CA LEU A 604 23.89 -45.77 17.50
C LEU A 604 23.60 -44.95 16.24
N VAL A 605 24.30 -45.17 15.13
CA VAL A 605 23.99 -44.54 13.84
C VAL A 605 22.66 -45.08 13.28
N SER A 606 22.44 -46.40 13.33
CA SER A 606 21.23 -47.04 12.82
C SER A 606 19.96 -46.65 13.59
N SER A 607 20.11 -46.24 14.86
CA SER A 607 19.03 -45.69 15.69
C SER A 607 18.91 -44.16 15.64
N GLY A 608 19.68 -43.50 14.76
CA GLY A 608 19.65 -42.04 14.56
C GLY A 608 20.35 -41.22 15.66
N LYS A 609 20.95 -41.87 16.67
CA LYS A 609 21.61 -41.22 17.80
C LYS A 609 23.01 -40.68 17.48
N ALA A 610 23.67 -41.19 16.45
CA ALA A 610 25.03 -40.79 16.08
C ALA A 610 25.16 -40.49 14.57
N LYS A 611 26.15 -39.67 14.19
CA LYS A 611 26.44 -39.29 12.79
C LYS A 611 27.79 -39.87 12.36
N LYS A 612 27.92 -40.28 11.08
CA LYS A 612 29.18 -40.74 10.48
C LYS A 612 29.81 -39.67 9.58
N ILE A 613 31.14 -39.60 9.61
CA ILE A 613 31.98 -38.81 8.70
C ILE A 613 33.13 -39.68 8.21
N SER A 614 33.42 -39.71 6.92
CA SER A 614 34.59 -40.44 6.39
C SER A 614 35.85 -39.58 6.41
N LEU A 615 36.95 -40.10 6.95
CA LEU A 615 38.29 -39.53 6.78
C LEU A 615 39.00 -40.24 5.61
N THR A 616 39.52 -39.46 4.67
CA THR A 616 40.09 -39.99 3.42
C THR A 616 41.62 -39.98 3.36
N ALA A 617 42.30 -39.44 4.37
CA ALA A 617 43.77 -39.44 4.48
C ALA A 617 44.22 -39.11 5.92
N PRO A 618 45.32 -39.71 6.42
CA PRO A 618 45.87 -39.41 7.75
C PRO A 618 46.45 -37.99 7.85
N GLY A 619 46.43 -37.40 9.05
CA GLY A 619 47.01 -36.09 9.34
C GLY A 619 46.28 -34.90 8.72
N THR A 620 45.07 -35.12 8.18
CA THR A 620 44.32 -34.09 7.45
C THR A 620 43.37 -33.33 8.38
N ASN A 621 43.34 -31.99 8.28
CA ASN A 621 42.28 -31.17 8.85
C ASN A 621 40.96 -31.41 8.09
N VAL A 622 40.12 -32.33 8.58
CA VAL A 622 38.80 -32.55 7.99
C VAL A 622 37.78 -31.64 8.67
N ARG A 623 37.11 -30.81 7.85
CA ARG A 623 35.95 -30.03 8.31
C ARG A 623 34.74 -30.93 8.42
N VAL A 624 34.02 -30.78 9.52
CA VAL A 624 32.80 -31.53 9.81
C VAL A 624 31.72 -30.51 10.13
N SER A 625 30.69 -30.42 9.28
CA SER A 625 29.55 -29.56 9.56
C SER A 625 28.71 -30.15 10.68
N THR A 626 28.36 -29.31 11.65
CA THR A 626 27.39 -29.62 12.72
C THR A 626 25.94 -29.30 12.32
N SER A 627 25.69 -28.91 11.06
CA SER A 627 24.34 -28.69 10.56
C SER A 627 23.47 -29.96 10.70
N GLY A 628 22.27 -29.81 11.27
CA GLY A 628 21.37 -30.93 11.58
C GLY A 628 21.89 -31.90 12.66
N TRP A 629 22.80 -31.45 13.53
CA TRP A 629 23.09 -32.11 14.81
C TRP A 629 22.22 -31.47 15.90
N PRO A 630 21.58 -32.25 16.77
CA PRO A 630 20.88 -31.71 17.93
C PRO A 630 21.78 -30.87 18.83
N ILE A 631 21.20 -29.88 19.51
CA ILE A 631 21.87 -29.16 20.60
C ILE A 631 22.27 -30.13 21.70
N GLY A 632 23.53 -30.08 22.14
CA GLY A 632 24.03 -30.96 23.20
C GLY A 632 25.54 -31.21 23.17
N THR A 633 26.01 -32.02 24.13
CA THR A 633 27.43 -32.36 24.26
C THR A 633 27.72 -33.75 23.67
N TYR A 634 28.69 -33.81 22.76
CA TYR A 634 29.15 -34.96 22.00
C TYR A 634 30.58 -35.35 22.39
N ARG A 635 30.96 -36.59 22.08
CA ARG A 635 32.35 -37.02 21.91
C ARG A 635 32.50 -37.63 20.53
N LEU A 636 33.68 -37.46 19.93
CA LEU A 636 33.99 -38.05 18.64
C LEU A 636 34.80 -39.32 18.86
N TYR A 637 34.46 -40.37 18.14
CA TYR A 637 35.19 -41.64 18.07
C TYR A 637 35.62 -41.86 16.62
N GLU A 638 36.69 -42.58 16.38
CA GLU A 638 37.05 -43.06 15.05
C GLU A 638 37.07 -44.58 15.02
N ALA A 639 36.61 -45.19 13.93
CA ALA A 639 36.89 -46.58 13.62
C ALA A 639 37.77 -46.69 12.36
N ASP A 640 38.89 -47.40 12.47
CA ASP A 640 39.78 -47.69 11.34
C ASP A 640 39.15 -48.69 10.34
N ARG A 641 39.89 -49.03 9.28
CA ARG A 641 39.47 -50.05 8.30
C ARG A 641 39.47 -51.50 8.83
N SER A 642 40.09 -51.74 9.98
CA SER A 642 40.15 -53.04 10.66
C SER A 642 39.00 -53.24 11.67
N GLY A 643 38.31 -52.17 12.05
CA GLY A 643 37.25 -52.13 13.05
C GLY A 643 37.69 -51.74 14.47
N ASN A 644 38.93 -51.29 14.66
CA ASN A 644 39.43 -50.77 15.93
C ASN A 644 38.85 -49.39 16.21
N VAL A 645 38.37 -49.16 17.44
CA VAL A 645 37.72 -47.91 17.84
C VAL A 645 38.64 -47.08 18.74
N SER A 646 38.86 -45.81 18.39
CA SER A 646 39.68 -44.86 19.13
C SER A 646 39.19 -44.65 20.57
N ALA A 647 40.07 -44.10 21.41
CA ALA A 647 39.59 -43.36 22.58
C ALA A 647 38.72 -42.17 22.10
N PRO A 648 37.67 -41.77 22.85
CA PRO A 648 36.90 -40.60 22.51
C PRO A 648 37.73 -39.32 22.63
N THR A 649 37.43 -38.32 21.80
CA THR A 649 37.93 -36.96 21.98
C THR A 649 37.44 -36.33 23.28
N ASP A 650 38.05 -35.19 23.63
CA ASP A 650 37.41 -34.21 24.51
C ASP A 650 35.99 -33.86 24.03
N THR A 651 35.15 -33.41 24.96
CA THR A 651 33.75 -33.09 24.70
C THR A 651 33.59 -31.87 23.81
N LEU A 652 32.82 -32.04 22.75
CA LEU A 652 32.34 -30.96 21.87
C LEU A 652 30.90 -30.60 22.28
N THR A 653 30.59 -29.32 22.47
CA THR A 653 29.21 -28.86 22.73
C THR A 653 28.67 -28.12 21.52
N VAL A 654 27.54 -28.58 20.98
CA VAL A 654 26.73 -27.86 20.00
C VAL A 654 25.76 -26.95 20.75
N GLU A 655 25.86 -25.65 20.53
CA GLU A 655 25.08 -24.57 21.16
C GLU A 655 24.04 -24.01 20.15
N PRO A 656 22.89 -23.47 20.61
CA PRO A 656 21.86 -22.92 19.72
C PRO A 656 22.36 -21.74 18.87
N PHE A 657 21.70 -21.47 17.75
CA PHE A 657 22.02 -20.32 16.90
C PHE A 657 21.44 -19.05 17.49
N GLU A 658 22.30 -18.06 17.78
CA GLU A 658 21.91 -16.77 18.35
C GLU A 658 21.85 -15.69 17.27
N LEU A 659 20.76 -14.91 17.25
CA LEU A 659 20.55 -13.77 16.35
C LEU A 659 20.20 -12.52 17.15
N MET A 660 21.05 -11.50 17.05
CA MET A 660 20.78 -10.16 17.57
C MET A 660 20.21 -9.27 16.46
N ILE A 661 19.02 -8.72 16.69
CA ILE A 661 18.36 -7.75 15.81
C ILE A 661 18.28 -6.41 16.54
N MET A 662 18.83 -5.37 15.94
CA MET A 662 18.52 -3.98 16.27
C MET A 662 17.44 -3.47 15.32
N HIS A 663 16.49 -2.68 15.81
CA HIS A 663 15.45 -2.12 14.96
C HIS A 663 15.01 -0.69 15.35
N THR A 664 14.58 0.05 14.33
CA THR A 664 13.89 1.34 14.44
C THR A 664 12.64 1.37 13.55
N ASN A 665 11.74 2.29 13.86
CA ASN A 665 10.48 2.52 13.15
C ASN A 665 10.00 3.95 13.47
N ASP A 666 9.15 4.53 12.63
CA ASP A 666 8.44 5.80 12.87
C ASP A 666 9.39 6.94 13.30
N THR A 667 10.57 7.02 12.66
CA THR A 667 11.64 7.93 13.07
C THR A 667 11.36 9.38 12.69
N HIS A 668 10.59 9.60 11.62
CA HIS A 668 9.99 10.87 11.22
C HIS A 668 10.93 12.09 11.32
N GLY A 669 12.14 12.02 10.76
CA GLY A 669 13.05 13.16 10.73
C GLY A 669 13.66 13.59 12.08
N HIS A 670 13.48 12.85 13.18
CA HIS A 670 13.93 13.24 14.52
C HIS A 670 15.42 12.98 14.72
N LEU A 671 16.25 13.83 14.12
CA LEU A 671 17.71 13.67 14.06
C LEU A 671 18.45 14.22 15.28
N GLU A 672 17.79 14.94 16.19
CA GLU A 672 18.37 15.44 17.45
C GLU A 672 18.79 14.35 18.43
N ARG A 673 18.39 13.10 18.16
CA ARG A 673 18.80 11.88 18.87
C ARG A 673 19.76 11.00 18.07
N ALA A 674 19.93 11.24 16.77
CA ALA A 674 20.56 10.28 15.87
C ALA A 674 22.03 10.01 16.20
N ALA A 675 22.77 11.00 16.71
CA ALA A 675 24.15 10.79 17.16
C ALA A 675 24.25 9.96 18.46
N ARG A 676 23.27 10.05 19.39
CA ARG A 676 23.18 9.14 20.55
C ARG A 676 22.74 7.73 20.13
N ARG A 677 21.81 7.63 19.16
CA ARG A 677 21.40 6.36 18.54
C ARG A 677 22.58 5.65 17.86
N MET A 678 23.46 6.38 17.17
CA MET A 678 24.70 5.84 16.60
C MET A 678 25.60 5.22 17.68
N THR A 679 25.78 5.89 18.82
CA THR A 679 26.53 5.34 19.96
C THR A 679 25.91 4.04 20.48
N ALA A 680 24.58 3.96 20.61
CA ALA A 680 23.90 2.72 21.01
C ALA A 680 24.12 1.58 20.00
N ILE A 681 23.99 1.85 18.70
CA ILE A 681 24.27 0.87 17.63
C ILE A 681 25.73 0.37 17.69
N LYS A 682 26.69 1.29 17.85
CA LYS A 682 28.13 0.95 17.99
C LYS A 682 28.41 0.15 19.27
N GLN A 683 27.69 0.40 20.37
CA GLN A 683 27.78 -0.40 21.60
C GLN A 683 27.25 -1.82 21.41
N VAL A 684 26.03 -1.98 20.87
CA VAL A 684 25.46 -3.32 20.59
C VAL A 684 26.36 -4.11 19.66
N ARG A 685 26.91 -3.50 18.60
CA ARG A 685 27.87 -4.16 17.69
C ARG A 685 29.27 -4.41 18.28
N THR A 686 29.58 -3.86 19.46
CA THR A 686 30.80 -4.24 20.21
C THR A 686 30.62 -5.61 20.88
N GLU A 687 29.39 -5.94 21.29
CA GLU A 687 29.04 -7.21 21.93
C GLU A 687 28.59 -8.25 20.88
N HIS A 688 27.86 -7.82 19.84
CA HIS A 688 27.31 -8.65 18.77
C HIS A 688 27.70 -8.08 17.38
N PRO A 689 28.91 -8.36 16.86
CA PRO A 689 29.40 -7.76 15.62
C PRO A 689 28.54 -8.00 14.37
N ASP A 690 27.90 -9.18 14.31
CA ASP A 690 27.03 -9.59 13.18
C ASP A 690 25.55 -9.20 13.37
N ALA A 691 25.24 -8.32 14.33
CA ALA A 691 23.87 -7.88 14.62
C ALA A 691 23.24 -7.11 13.45
N LEU A 692 22.09 -7.61 12.99
CA LEU A 692 21.29 -6.99 11.92
C LEU A 692 20.68 -5.67 12.41
N LEU A 693 20.68 -4.64 11.57
CA LEU A 693 20.02 -3.36 11.84
C LEU A 693 18.91 -3.10 10.82
N LEU A 694 17.65 -3.14 11.26
CA LEU A 694 16.47 -3.04 10.39
C LEU A 694 15.68 -1.75 10.65
N ASP A 695 15.07 -1.18 9.61
CA ASP A 695 14.12 -0.06 9.76
C ASP A 695 12.73 -0.43 9.22
N ALA A 696 11.71 -0.29 10.07
CA ALA A 696 10.33 -0.66 9.75
C ALA A 696 9.51 0.50 9.15
N GLY A 697 10.16 1.49 8.52
CA GLY A 697 9.49 2.55 7.75
C GLY A 697 9.15 3.81 8.53
N ASP A 698 8.61 4.80 7.80
CA ASP A 698 8.29 6.15 8.24
C ASP A 698 9.51 6.92 8.78
N VAL A 699 10.54 6.98 7.94
CA VAL A 699 11.66 7.94 8.06
C VAL A 699 11.19 9.34 7.62
N PHE A 700 10.25 9.40 6.68
CA PHE A 700 9.76 10.65 6.10
C PHE A 700 8.81 11.42 7.02
N SER A 701 8.63 12.71 6.71
CA SER A 701 7.82 13.69 7.44
C SER A 701 8.25 13.92 8.90
N GLY A 702 7.49 14.69 9.68
CA GLY A 702 7.73 14.93 11.12
C GLY A 702 8.54 16.18 11.48
N THR A 703 9.74 16.39 10.91
CA THR A 703 10.59 17.54 11.25
C THR A 703 11.02 18.40 10.06
N LEU A 704 11.69 19.51 10.36
CA LEU A 704 12.38 20.35 9.38
C LEU A 704 13.49 19.63 8.61
N TYR A 705 14.19 18.66 9.20
CA TYR A 705 15.22 17.90 8.49
C TYR A 705 14.60 17.10 7.34
N SER A 706 13.55 16.35 7.63
CA SER A 706 12.82 15.57 6.62
C SER A 706 12.10 16.49 5.61
N SER A 707 11.54 17.60 6.08
CA SER A 707 10.86 18.57 5.21
C SER A 707 11.81 19.26 4.22
N GLU A 708 13.02 19.62 4.66
CA GLU A 708 14.00 20.40 3.89
C GLU A 708 14.91 19.54 3.01
N PHE A 709 15.27 18.35 3.48
CA PHE A 709 16.22 17.46 2.80
C PHE A 709 15.55 16.22 2.21
N ASN A 710 14.22 16.08 2.31
CA ASN A 710 13.45 14.96 1.77
C ASN A 710 14.01 13.59 2.21
N GLY A 711 14.22 13.41 3.52
CA GLY A 711 14.81 12.20 4.11
C GLY A 711 16.32 12.00 3.85
N LEU A 712 16.98 12.78 2.97
CA LEU A 712 18.41 12.59 2.65
C LEU A 712 19.37 12.96 3.79
N ALA A 713 18.89 13.59 4.87
CA ALA A 713 19.64 13.80 6.10
C ALA A 713 19.66 12.51 6.94
N ASP A 714 18.48 11.93 7.15
CA ASP A 714 18.26 10.64 7.78
C ASP A 714 19.01 9.52 7.07
N LEU A 715 18.89 9.45 5.74
CA LEU A 715 19.57 8.46 4.91
C LEU A 715 21.09 8.48 5.06
N ALA A 716 21.69 9.67 5.20
CA ALA A 716 23.14 9.78 5.39
C ALA A 716 23.60 9.16 6.71
N LEU A 717 22.76 9.27 7.76
CA LEU A 717 22.99 8.63 9.06
C LEU A 717 22.67 7.13 9.05
N MET A 718 21.66 6.69 8.28
CA MET A 718 21.39 5.26 8.07
C MET A 718 22.52 4.59 7.29
N ASN A 719 23.02 5.24 6.24
CA ASN A 719 24.18 4.81 5.48
C ASN A 719 25.47 4.76 6.33
N LEU A 720 25.62 5.66 7.31
CA LEU A 720 26.73 5.63 8.27
C LEU A 720 26.55 4.52 9.32
N ALA A 721 25.31 4.30 9.76
CA ALA A 721 24.96 3.26 10.72
C ALA A 721 25.04 1.85 10.12
N GLY A 722 25.00 1.71 8.79
CA GLY A 722 24.99 0.42 8.11
C GLY A 722 23.75 -0.39 8.45
N TYR A 723 22.58 0.09 8.04
CA TYR A 723 21.35 -0.70 8.04
C TYR A 723 21.48 -1.89 7.07
N ASP A 724 20.79 -2.97 7.37
CA ASP A 724 20.82 -4.22 6.62
C ASP A 724 19.64 -4.37 5.65
N ALA A 725 18.47 -3.82 6.01
CA ALA A 725 17.29 -3.65 5.17
C ALA A 725 16.34 -2.58 5.76
N MET A 726 15.46 -2.05 4.91
CA MET A 726 14.37 -1.15 5.29
C MET A 726 13.08 -1.54 4.55
N THR A 727 11.91 -1.51 5.20
CA THR A 727 10.61 -1.51 4.49
C THR A 727 10.10 -0.09 4.29
N PHE A 728 9.15 0.11 3.37
CA PHE A 728 8.47 1.39 3.26
C PHE A 728 7.37 1.50 4.31
N GLY A 729 7.27 2.67 4.94
CA GLY A 729 6.03 3.12 5.57
C GLY A 729 5.17 3.97 4.63
N ASN A 730 4.05 4.46 5.14
CA ASN A 730 3.16 5.32 4.35
C ASN A 730 3.78 6.68 4.05
N HIS A 731 4.53 7.27 4.98
CA HIS A 731 5.03 8.64 4.86
C HIS A 731 6.17 8.75 3.83
N GLU A 732 6.82 7.64 3.46
CA GLU A 732 7.76 7.58 2.32
C GLU A 732 7.13 8.02 0.99
N PHE A 733 5.80 7.89 0.84
CA PHE A 733 5.06 8.26 -0.36
C PHE A 733 4.49 9.70 -0.33
N ASP A 734 4.71 10.49 0.73
CA ASP A 734 4.05 11.80 0.93
C ASP A 734 4.28 12.79 -0.21
N LYS A 735 5.50 12.79 -0.73
CA LYS A 735 5.94 13.68 -1.82
C LYS A 735 5.93 12.97 -3.18
N GLY A 736 5.31 11.79 -3.26
CA GLY A 736 5.23 10.93 -4.42
C GLY A 736 6.51 10.14 -4.72
N THR A 737 6.37 9.12 -5.58
CA THR A 737 7.43 8.15 -5.90
C THR A 737 8.71 8.76 -6.50
N GLY A 738 8.64 9.95 -7.08
CA GLY A 738 9.82 10.67 -7.58
C GLY A 738 10.80 11.09 -6.47
N VAL A 739 10.30 11.52 -5.31
CA VAL A 739 11.16 11.85 -4.16
C VAL A 739 11.65 10.58 -3.46
N LEU A 740 10.79 9.57 -3.36
CA LEU A 740 11.17 8.25 -2.82
C LEU A 740 12.27 7.59 -3.68
N ALA A 741 12.22 7.72 -5.01
CA ALA A 741 13.25 7.20 -5.90
C ALA A 741 14.63 7.85 -5.70
N ASP A 742 14.69 9.14 -5.37
CA ASP A 742 15.95 9.82 -5.02
C ASP A 742 16.51 9.32 -3.68
N PHE A 743 15.66 9.04 -2.69
CA PHE A 743 16.05 8.43 -1.41
C PHE A 743 16.53 6.99 -1.59
N VAL A 744 15.73 6.14 -2.25
CA VAL A 744 16.07 4.75 -2.54
C VAL A 744 17.41 4.66 -3.27
N LYS A 745 17.61 5.46 -4.32
CA LYS A 745 18.84 5.47 -5.12
C LYS A 745 20.13 5.76 -4.34
N GLU A 746 20.07 6.53 -3.26
CA GLU A 746 21.25 6.93 -2.47
C GLU A 746 21.47 6.02 -1.24
N ALA A 747 20.63 5.00 -1.03
CA ALA A 747 20.77 4.04 0.06
C ALA A 747 21.93 3.06 -0.17
N ARG A 748 22.59 2.67 0.92
CA ARG A 748 23.66 1.64 0.96
C ARG A 748 23.16 0.31 1.52
N PHE A 749 21.86 0.09 1.39
CA PHE A 749 21.13 -1.10 1.80
C PHE A 749 19.97 -1.33 0.83
N PRO A 750 19.42 -2.55 0.76
CA PRO A 750 18.23 -2.84 -0.01
C PRO A 750 16.94 -2.42 0.72
N PHE A 751 15.89 -2.20 -0.06
CA PHE A 751 14.53 -2.10 0.46
C PHE A 751 13.80 -3.43 0.27
N VAL A 752 12.93 -3.78 1.22
CA VAL A 752 12.05 -4.95 1.16
C VAL A 752 10.59 -4.49 1.20
N SER A 753 9.75 -4.98 0.29
CA SER A 753 8.30 -4.75 0.28
C SER A 753 7.65 -5.75 -0.68
N ALA A 754 7.03 -6.80 -0.13
CA ALA A 754 6.41 -7.88 -0.90
C ALA A 754 5.03 -7.50 -1.44
N ASN A 755 4.23 -6.73 -0.67
CA ASN A 755 2.87 -6.37 -1.05
C ASN A 755 2.75 -5.02 -1.79
N VAL A 756 3.84 -4.46 -2.32
CA VAL A 756 3.83 -3.17 -3.05
C VAL A 756 4.37 -3.33 -4.46
N ASP A 757 3.47 -3.56 -5.43
CA ASP A 757 3.81 -3.58 -6.85
C ASP A 757 4.18 -2.17 -7.36
N LEU A 758 5.46 -1.98 -7.63
CA LEU A 758 6.05 -0.78 -8.22
C LEU A 758 6.34 -0.92 -9.72
N SER A 759 6.01 -2.06 -10.35
CA SER A 759 6.37 -2.35 -11.75
C SER A 759 5.82 -1.34 -12.77
N ASN A 760 4.71 -0.69 -12.43
CA ASN A 760 4.04 0.32 -13.24
C ASN A 760 4.38 1.77 -12.83
N ASP A 761 5.19 1.97 -11.79
CA ASP A 761 5.60 3.30 -11.37
C ASP A 761 6.73 3.86 -12.26
N VAL A 762 6.58 5.14 -12.64
CA VAL A 762 7.45 5.81 -13.60
C VAL A 762 8.81 6.24 -13.03
N HIS A 763 9.00 6.13 -11.72
CA HIS A 763 10.22 6.53 -11.01
C HIS A 763 10.96 5.35 -10.38
N LEU A 764 10.23 4.38 -9.80
CA LEU A 764 10.74 3.23 -9.07
C LEU A 764 10.70 1.91 -9.85
N GLY A 765 9.87 1.77 -10.89
CA GLY A 765 9.72 0.49 -11.61
C GLY A 765 11.02 -0.05 -12.24
N GLY A 766 12.00 0.82 -12.52
CA GLY A 766 13.36 0.42 -12.96
C GLY A 766 14.32 0.00 -11.84
N ARG A 767 13.87 0.01 -10.58
CA ARG A 767 14.61 -0.40 -9.36
C ARG A 767 13.87 -1.47 -8.54
N PHE A 768 12.67 -1.83 -8.98
CA PHE A 768 11.85 -2.86 -8.34
C PHE A 768 12.14 -4.22 -8.95
N HIS A 769 12.30 -5.21 -8.08
CA HIS A 769 12.54 -6.60 -8.40
C HIS A 769 11.51 -7.46 -7.68
N ASP A 770 10.54 -7.97 -8.44
CA ASP A 770 9.49 -8.92 -8.03
C ASP A 770 10.10 -10.32 -7.77
N THR A 771 11.03 -10.38 -6.81
CA THR A 771 11.81 -11.55 -6.42
C THR A 771 12.40 -11.39 -5.02
N ILE A 772 12.68 -12.52 -4.35
CA ILE A 772 13.56 -12.58 -3.18
C ILE A 772 15.04 -12.73 -3.59
N ALA A 773 15.90 -11.83 -3.10
CA ALA A 773 17.32 -11.78 -3.49
C ALA A 773 18.29 -12.31 -2.42
N SER A 774 19.13 -13.28 -2.77
CA SER A 774 20.26 -13.74 -1.93
C SER A 774 21.51 -12.84 -2.01
N GLN A 775 21.59 -11.97 -3.02
CA GLN A 775 22.66 -10.98 -3.21
C GLN A 775 22.04 -9.67 -3.70
N PRO A 776 21.29 -8.96 -2.83
CA PRO A 776 20.59 -7.75 -3.23
C PRO A 776 21.57 -6.60 -3.53
N GLU A 777 21.27 -5.83 -4.58
CA GLU A 777 21.95 -4.56 -4.84
C GLU A 777 21.40 -3.45 -3.94
N ASN A 778 22.30 -2.59 -3.46
CA ASN A 778 21.92 -1.43 -2.66
C ASN A 778 21.12 -0.41 -3.47
N GLY A 779 20.14 0.20 -2.82
CA GLY A 779 19.30 1.22 -3.44
C GLY A 779 18.37 0.69 -4.53
N ASN A 780 17.97 -0.57 -4.41
CA ASN A 780 16.90 -1.22 -5.16
C ASN A 780 15.88 -1.82 -4.18
N VAL A 781 14.72 -2.20 -4.70
CA VAL A 781 13.57 -2.73 -3.95
C VAL A 781 13.33 -4.18 -4.35
N TYR A 782 13.16 -5.06 -3.36
CA TYR A 782 12.88 -6.48 -3.52
C TYR A 782 11.63 -6.85 -2.73
N GLU A 783 10.99 -7.99 -3.01
CA GLU A 783 9.96 -8.53 -2.10
C GLU A 783 10.58 -8.85 -0.72
N GLY A 784 11.77 -9.46 -0.77
CA GLY A 784 12.57 -9.83 0.37
C GLY A 784 14.03 -10.08 0.00
N VAL A 785 14.86 -10.29 1.01
CA VAL A 785 16.28 -10.59 0.89
C VAL A 785 16.68 -11.74 1.81
N ILE A 786 17.76 -12.44 1.46
CA ILE A 786 18.38 -13.44 2.33
C ILE A 786 19.72 -12.89 2.80
N LYS A 787 19.91 -12.80 4.11
CA LYS A 787 21.15 -12.39 4.78
C LYS A 787 21.81 -13.61 5.38
N GLU A 788 23.10 -13.80 5.11
CA GLU A 788 23.88 -14.87 5.72
C GLU A 788 24.50 -14.35 7.02
N VAL A 789 23.97 -14.79 8.17
CA VAL A 789 24.46 -14.40 9.50
C VAL A 789 25.11 -15.61 10.13
N ASN A 790 26.41 -15.51 10.40
CA ASN A 790 27.19 -16.60 10.97
C ASN A 790 27.13 -17.95 10.17
N GLY A 791 26.81 -17.92 8.88
CA GLY A 791 26.70 -19.10 8.02
C GLY A 791 25.31 -19.73 7.97
N GLU A 792 24.35 -19.18 8.72
CA GLU A 792 22.92 -19.51 8.61
C GLU A 792 22.21 -18.47 7.73
N LYS A 793 21.18 -18.91 7.01
CA LYS A 793 20.34 -18.03 6.17
C LYS A 793 19.20 -17.43 6.97
N ILE A 794 19.13 -16.11 7.00
CA ILE A 794 18.03 -15.34 7.58
C ILE A 794 17.25 -14.69 6.43
N GLY A 795 15.96 -15.02 6.31
CA GLY A 795 15.05 -14.39 5.36
C GLY A 795 14.45 -13.12 5.95
N ILE A 796 14.37 -12.06 5.15
CA ILE A 796 13.75 -10.78 5.55
C ILE A 796 12.84 -10.34 4.40
N PHE A 797 11.53 -10.29 4.62
CA PHE A 797 10.58 -9.74 3.63
C PHE A 797 9.84 -8.53 4.19
N GLY A 798 9.37 -7.64 3.32
CA GLY A 798 8.75 -6.38 3.73
C GLY A 798 7.24 -6.38 3.56
N LEU A 799 6.51 -5.64 4.39
CA LEU A 799 5.10 -5.30 4.16
C LEU A 799 4.82 -3.82 4.48
N THR A 800 3.90 -3.22 3.73
CA THR A 800 3.48 -1.81 3.88
C THR A 800 1.95 -1.72 3.85
N THR A 801 1.36 -0.95 4.75
CA THR A 801 -0.11 -0.80 4.88
C THR A 801 -0.77 -0.36 3.57
N ALA A 802 -1.84 -1.06 3.18
CA ALA A 802 -2.69 -0.69 2.05
C ALA A 802 -3.40 0.66 2.26
N GLU A 803 -3.48 1.15 3.51
CA GLU A 803 -3.99 2.49 3.84
C GLU A 803 -3.16 3.62 3.21
N THR A 804 -1.89 3.36 2.83
CA THR A 804 -1.01 4.31 2.14
C THR A 804 -1.68 4.96 0.91
N LYS A 805 -2.59 4.25 0.22
CA LYS A 805 -3.42 4.77 -0.88
C LYS A 805 -4.31 5.96 -0.48
N GLN A 806 -4.71 6.03 0.79
CA GLN A 806 -5.63 7.02 1.36
C GLN A 806 -4.92 8.04 2.26
N ILE A 807 -3.84 7.65 2.95
CA ILE A 807 -3.14 8.49 3.93
C ILE A 807 -1.86 9.16 3.40
N SER A 808 -1.43 8.84 2.18
CA SER A 808 -0.27 9.44 1.53
C SER A 808 -0.49 9.68 0.01
N SER A 809 0.57 9.88 -0.78
CA SER A 809 0.51 10.23 -2.22
C SER A 809 1.25 9.27 -3.17
N PRO A 810 1.04 7.94 -3.10
CA PRO A 810 1.76 6.96 -3.95
C PRO A 810 1.45 7.09 -5.45
N GLY A 811 0.21 7.47 -5.80
CA GLY A 811 -0.23 7.63 -7.20
C GLY A 811 -0.60 6.33 -7.90
N ASP A 812 -1.25 6.45 -9.07
CA ASP A 812 -1.90 5.33 -9.79
C ASP A 812 -0.94 4.24 -10.32
N GLY A 813 0.38 4.48 -10.30
CA GLY A 813 1.40 3.53 -10.76
C GLY A 813 1.85 2.51 -9.71
N VAL A 814 1.47 2.73 -8.45
CA VAL A 814 1.80 1.87 -7.30
C VAL A 814 0.54 1.11 -6.88
N LYS A 815 0.63 -0.21 -6.72
CA LYS A 815 -0.43 -0.99 -6.06
C LYS A 815 0.04 -1.45 -4.69
N PHE A 816 -0.93 -1.60 -3.79
CA PHE A 816 -0.75 -2.27 -2.51
C PHE A 816 -1.67 -3.49 -2.54
N GLU A 817 -1.09 -4.66 -2.39
CA GLU A 817 -1.72 -5.97 -2.51
C GLU A 817 -2.02 -6.55 -1.11
N ASP A 818 -2.71 -7.68 -1.05
CA ASP A 818 -3.12 -8.26 0.23
C ASP A 818 -1.89 -8.74 1.04
N TYR A 819 -1.71 -8.17 2.23
CA TYR A 819 -0.52 -8.40 3.04
C TYR A 819 -0.43 -9.83 3.58
N LEU A 820 -1.55 -10.54 3.77
CA LEU A 820 -1.55 -11.94 4.23
C LEU A 820 -1.22 -12.88 3.08
N GLN A 821 -1.73 -12.62 1.87
CA GLN A 821 -1.41 -13.38 0.66
C GLN A 821 0.08 -13.27 0.32
N GLU A 822 0.61 -12.05 0.22
CA GLU A 822 2.00 -11.83 -0.17
C GLU A 822 2.98 -12.25 0.95
N ALA A 823 2.58 -12.19 2.22
CA ALA A 823 3.37 -12.79 3.31
C ALA A 823 3.47 -14.31 3.21
N ARG A 824 2.38 -15.03 2.89
CA ARG A 824 2.43 -16.49 2.67
C ARG A 824 3.34 -16.85 1.51
N LYS A 825 3.21 -16.14 0.38
CA LYS A 825 4.08 -16.27 -0.79
C LYS A 825 5.55 -16.05 -0.42
N ALA A 826 5.87 -14.97 0.30
CA ALA A 826 7.24 -14.67 0.72
C ALA A 826 7.82 -15.74 1.68
N VAL A 827 7.02 -16.26 2.63
CA VAL A 827 7.42 -17.36 3.53
C VAL A 827 7.70 -18.64 2.74
N ASP A 828 6.82 -19.01 1.81
CA ASP A 828 7.02 -20.19 0.96
C ASP A 828 8.24 -20.04 0.04
N ASP A 829 8.50 -18.85 -0.50
CA ASP A 829 9.65 -18.56 -1.37
C ASP A 829 10.99 -18.59 -0.63
N LEU A 830 11.00 -18.14 0.63
CA LEU A 830 12.14 -18.29 1.54
C LEU A 830 12.37 -19.77 1.88
N ARG A 831 11.32 -20.49 2.26
CA ARG A 831 11.38 -21.93 2.58
C ARG A 831 11.85 -22.76 1.38
N ARG A 832 11.37 -22.45 0.17
CA ARG A 832 11.85 -23.08 -1.09
C ARG A 832 13.34 -22.85 -1.36
N GLN A 833 13.92 -21.76 -0.85
CA GLN A 833 15.36 -21.46 -0.92
C GLN A 833 16.17 -22.05 0.24
N GLY A 834 15.54 -22.86 1.10
CA GLY A 834 16.17 -23.49 2.27
C GLY A 834 16.42 -22.53 3.43
N VAL A 835 15.61 -21.47 3.55
CA VAL A 835 15.60 -20.59 4.71
C VAL A 835 14.62 -21.16 5.74
N ASN A 836 15.04 -21.26 7.00
CA ASN A 836 14.23 -21.72 8.12
C ASN A 836 14.18 -20.72 9.28
N LYS A 837 14.60 -19.46 9.05
CA LYS A 837 14.57 -18.35 10.01
C LYS A 837 14.11 -17.11 9.25
N ILE A 838 12.88 -16.65 9.51
CA ILE A 838 12.15 -15.68 8.69
C ILE A 838 11.66 -14.49 9.53
N ILE A 839 12.06 -13.30 9.09
CA ILE A 839 11.68 -12.01 9.66
C ILE A 839 10.72 -11.32 8.69
N ALA A 840 9.54 -10.93 9.17
CA ALA A 840 8.70 -9.94 8.51
C ALA A 840 9.06 -8.54 9.03
N LEU A 841 9.48 -7.64 8.13
CA LEU A 841 9.78 -6.24 8.44
C LEU A 841 8.60 -5.39 7.96
N THR A 842 7.78 -4.89 8.89
CA THR A 842 6.40 -4.49 8.58
C THR A 842 6.09 -3.05 8.98
N HIS A 843 5.36 -2.36 8.10
CA HIS A 843 4.75 -1.07 8.37
C HIS A 843 3.23 -1.17 8.18
N ILE A 844 2.61 -2.03 8.98
CA ILE A 844 1.16 -2.28 8.96
C ILE A 844 0.47 -1.90 10.28
N GLY A 845 1.21 -1.76 11.38
CA GLY A 845 0.67 -1.39 12.69
C GLY A 845 0.47 -2.61 13.59
N PHE A 846 0.73 -2.45 14.88
CA PHE A 846 0.69 -3.57 15.82
C PHE A 846 -0.72 -4.16 15.97
N ASN A 847 -1.73 -3.31 16.17
CA ASN A 847 -3.12 -3.71 16.44
C ASN A 847 -4.12 -2.63 15.99
N ASP A 848 -3.98 -2.11 14.76
CA ASP A 848 -4.90 -1.09 14.27
C ASP A 848 -6.26 -1.70 13.87
N GLY A 849 -7.32 -1.18 14.48
CA GLY A 849 -8.56 -1.93 14.75
C GLY A 849 -9.53 -2.12 13.58
N GLY A 850 -9.04 -2.26 12.36
CA GLY A 850 -9.87 -2.42 11.16
C GLY A 850 -9.14 -2.60 9.82
N GLY A 851 -7.81 -2.78 9.81
CA GLY A 851 -7.00 -2.94 8.60
C GLY A 851 -5.88 -3.96 8.78
N ASP A 852 -4.87 -3.88 7.90
CA ASP A 852 -3.64 -4.67 7.99
C ASP A 852 -3.00 -4.50 9.39
N ASN A 853 -2.52 -5.57 10.04
CA ASN A 853 -1.84 -5.45 11.34
C ASN A 853 -0.98 -6.68 11.72
N ASP A 854 0.02 -6.46 12.57
CA ASP A 854 1.03 -7.45 12.98
C ASP A 854 0.46 -8.61 13.81
N LEU A 855 -0.50 -8.34 14.71
CA LEU A 855 -1.16 -9.41 15.49
C LEU A 855 -1.94 -10.38 14.59
N THR A 856 -2.60 -9.86 13.55
CA THR A 856 -3.32 -10.69 12.57
C THR A 856 -2.35 -11.40 11.64
N LEU A 857 -1.24 -10.75 11.25
CA LEU A 857 -0.17 -11.38 10.48
C LEU A 857 0.40 -12.62 11.19
N ALA A 858 0.83 -12.45 12.46
CA ALA A 858 1.39 -13.53 13.28
C ALA A 858 0.42 -14.71 13.44
N LYS A 859 -0.86 -14.41 13.66
CA LYS A 859 -1.90 -15.41 13.88
C LYS A 859 -2.27 -16.18 12.62
N GLU A 860 -2.28 -15.55 11.45
CA GLU A 860 -2.77 -16.17 10.22
C GLU A 860 -1.66 -16.76 9.35
N VAL A 861 -0.42 -16.23 9.39
CA VAL A 861 0.69 -16.63 8.49
C VAL A 861 1.75 -17.45 9.22
N GLU A 862 1.54 -18.77 9.20
CA GLU A 862 2.49 -19.77 9.70
C GLU A 862 3.88 -19.67 9.07
N GLY A 863 4.92 -19.77 9.89
CA GLY A 863 6.32 -19.77 9.44
C GLY A 863 7.02 -18.41 9.42
N ILE A 864 6.40 -17.37 9.99
CA ILE A 864 7.10 -16.15 10.40
C ILE A 864 7.59 -16.34 11.84
N ASP A 865 8.91 -16.28 12.05
CA ASP A 865 9.50 -16.40 13.38
C ASP A 865 9.45 -15.08 14.15
N ILE A 866 9.68 -13.97 13.44
CA ILE A 866 9.82 -12.63 14.01
C ILE A 866 9.09 -11.61 13.15
N ILE A 867 8.32 -10.72 13.77
CA ILE A 867 7.77 -9.51 13.17
C ILE A 867 8.43 -8.29 13.82
N VAL A 868 8.99 -7.41 12.98
CA VAL A 868 9.55 -6.12 13.37
C VAL A 868 8.65 -5.03 12.79
N GLY A 869 7.81 -4.45 13.64
CA GLY A 869 6.70 -3.57 13.26
C GLY A 869 6.97 -2.06 13.33
N GLY A 870 6.01 -1.29 12.85
CA GLY A 870 5.98 0.18 12.78
C GLY A 870 4.53 0.73 12.71
N HIS A 871 4.33 1.93 12.16
CA HIS A 871 3.03 2.56 11.86
C HIS A 871 2.19 3.05 13.07
N SER A 872 1.91 2.17 14.04
CA SER A 872 1.03 2.49 15.18
C SER A 872 1.74 3.19 16.34
N HIS A 873 3.05 3.40 16.23
CA HIS A 873 3.93 4.01 17.24
C HIS A 873 3.94 3.27 18.59
N ASP A 874 3.58 1.97 18.64
CA ASP A 874 3.47 1.23 19.90
C ASP A 874 4.82 1.08 20.62
N LYS A 875 4.79 1.26 21.95
CA LYS A 875 5.95 1.04 22.81
C LYS A 875 5.89 -0.37 23.41
N LEU A 876 6.37 -1.36 22.67
CA LEU A 876 6.51 -2.72 23.16
C LEU A 876 7.77 -2.83 24.04
N ALA A 877 7.60 -2.60 25.35
CA ALA A 877 8.71 -2.64 26.32
C ALA A 877 9.33 -4.04 26.49
N GLU A 878 8.54 -5.08 26.21
CA GLU A 878 8.91 -6.50 26.12
C GLU A 878 8.25 -7.06 24.85
N PRO A 879 8.81 -8.11 24.20
CA PRO A 879 8.21 -8.71 23.01
C PRO A 879 6.81 -9.28 23.26
N VAL A 880 5.92 -9.10 22.28
CA VAL A 880 4.59 -9.73 22.25
C VAL A 880 4.70 -11.02 21.45
N ILE A 881 4.03 -12.09 21.90
CA ILE A 881 4.23 -13.43 21.34
C ILE A 881 2.89 -14.05 20.98
N ASP A 882 2.66 -14.31 19.70
CA ASP A 882 1.57 -15.18 19.29
C ASP A 882 1.94 -16.66 19.49
N ARG A 883 0.96 -17.48 19.85
CA ARG A 883 1.10 -18.94 20.04
C ARG A 883 -0.13 -19.68 19.54
N THR A 884 -0.82 -19.13 18.55
CA THR A 884 -2.02 -19.73 17.95
C THR A 884 -1.67 -20.68 16.81
N GLY A 885 -0.52 -20.47 16.16
CA GLY A 885 0.06 -21.37 15.16
C GLY A 885 0.92 -22.51 15.71
N GLU A 886 1.59 -23.25 14.80
CA GLU A 886 2.47 -24.39 15.12
C GLU A 886 3.78 -23.98 15.81
N GLU A 887 4.22 -22.73 15.60
CA GLU A 887 5.44 -22.15 16.15
C GLU A 887 5.15 -20.76 16.76
N PRO A 888 5.90 -20.30 17.78
CA PRO A 888 5.65 -18.99 18.39
C PRO A 888 6.27 -17.86 17.56
N THR A 889 5.46 -16.91 17.09
CA THR A 889 5.93 -15.69 16.40
C THR A 889 6.21 -14.57 17.40
N VAL A 890 7.40 -13.97 17.31
CA VAL A 890 7.90 -12.90 18.20
C VAL A 890 7.69 -11.52 17.57
N ILE A 891 6.95 -10.63 18.21
CA ILE A 891 6.59 -9.29 17.70
C ILE A 891 7.28 -8.20 18.51
N VAL A 892 7.97 -7.27 17.85
CA VAL A 892 8.68 -6.13 18.46
C VAL A 892 8.47 -4.81 17.70
N GLN A 893 8.40 -3.69 18.44
CA GLN A 893 8.29 -2.32 17.91
C GLN A 893 8.89 -1.31 18.91
N ALA A 894 9.56 -0.27 18.41
CA ALA A 894 10.40 0.65 19.18
C ALA A 894 9.82 2.07 19.38
N ASN A 895 8.49 2.19 19.49
CA ASN A 895 7.77 3.47 19.65
C ASN A 895 7.94 4.43 18.46
N GLU A 896 8.43 5.65 18.64
CA GLU A 896 8.50 6.70 17.61
C GLU A 896 9.71 7.64 17.84
N TYR A 897 10.05 8.44 16.83
CA TYR A 897 10.91 9.65 16.91
C TYR A 897 12.33 9.42 17.45
N ASN A 898 12.93 8.26 17.17
CA ASN A 898 14.26 7.87 17.68
C ASN A 898 14.40 7.91 19.21
N LYS A 899 13.30 7.84 19.96
CA LYS A 899 13.35 7.79 21.43
C LYS A 899 13.99 6.50 21.94
N TYR A 900 13.83 5.41 21.19
CA TYR A 900 14.37 4.09 21.51
C TYR A 900 15.12 3.51 20.32
N LEU A 901 16.15 2.70 20.62
CA LEU A 901 16.64 1.65 19.74
C LEU A 901 16.10 0.32 20.28
N GLY A 902 15.33 -0.41 19.48
CA GLY A 902 14.89 -1.74 19.84
C GLY A 902 16.02 -2.74 19.66
N THR A 903 16.14 -3.69 20.59
CA THR A 903 17.05 -4.83 20.51
C THR A 903 16.30 -6.11 20.82
N LEU A 904 16.47 -7.15 20.01
CA LEU A 904 15.90 -8.47 20.21
C LEU A 904 17.00 -9.53 20.03
N ASP A 905 17.28 -10.26 21.10
CA ASP A 905 18.12 -11.46 21.11
C ASP A 905 17.20 -12.69 20.94
N VAL A 906 17.48 -13.57 19.97
CA VAL A 906 16.70 -14.77 19.70
C VAL A 906 17.61 -15.98 19.53
N GLN A 907 17.29 -17.07 20.21
CA GLN A 907 17.95 -18.36 20.04
C GLN A 907 17.06 -19.33 19.26
N PHE A 908 17.66 -20.00 18.29
CA PHE A 908 17.04 -20.99 17.42
C PHE A 908 17.67 -22.38 17.59
N ASP A 909 16.84 -23.42 17.47
CA ASP A 909 17.30 -24.82 17.45
C ASP A 909 17.84 -25.28 16.08
N GLU A 910 18.21 -26.55 15.95
CA GLU A 910 18.76 -27.10 14.71
C GLU A 910 17.73 -27.23 13.57
N GLN A 911 16.42 -27.12 13.86
CA GLN A 911 15.36 -27.07 12.86
C GLN A 911 15.07 -25.63 12.41
N GLY A 912 15.53 -24.63 13.16
CA GLY A 912 15.27 -23.20 12.92
C GLY A 912 14.11 -22.65 13.73
N LYS A 913 13.62 -23.38 14.74
CA LYS A 913 12.50 -22.94 15.58
C LYS A 913 12.99 -22.08 16.74
N VAL A 914 12.23 -21.04 17.07
CA VAL A 914 12.50 -20.15 18.22
C VAL A 914 12.38 -20.92 19.55
N ILE A 915 13.47 -20.98 20.32
CA ILE A 915 13.51 -21.64 21.63
C ILE A 915 13.73 -20.67 22.81
N SER A 916 14.27 -19.49 22.56
CA SER A 916 14.43 -18.41 23.55
C SER A 916 14.43 -17.05 22.86
N TYR A 917 13.96 -16.01 23.55
CA TYR A 917 13.98 -14.63 23.06
C TYR A 917 14.06 -13.65 24.25
N ALA A 918 14.74 -12.52 24.05
CA ALA A 918 14.80 -11.42 25.00
C ALA A 918 14.84 -10.07 24.27
N GLY A 919 13.77 -9.28 24.38
CA GLY A 919 13.69 -7.94 23.79
C GLY A 919 13.92 -6.84 24.83
N LYS A 920 14.49 -5.72 24.40
CA LYS A 920 14.68 -4.50 25.21
C LYS A 920 14.57 -3.25 24.33
N LEU A 921 14.19 -2.14 24.94
CA LEU A 921 14.25 -0.80 24.34
C LEU A 921 15.35 0.01 25.02
N ILE A 922 16.41 0.38 24.28
CA ILE A 922 17.47 1.29 24.76
C ILE A 922 16.95 2.72 24.63
N ASP A 923 16.74 3.41 25.75
CA ASP A 923 16.28 4.81 25.78
C ASP A 923 17.41 5.76 25.35
N ILE A 924 17.27 6.39 24.19
CA ILE A 924 18.31 7.19 23.54
C ILE A 924 18.57 8.50 24.28
N ASP A 925 17.58 9.00 25.01
CA ASP A 925 17.65 10.24 25.78
C ASP A 925 17.74 9.98 27.30
N GLN A 926 18.04 8.75 27.74
CA GLN A 926 18.21 8.42 29.16
C GLN A 926 19.22 9.37 29.82
N LYS A 927 18.85 9.92 30.99
CA LYS A 927 19.70 10.81 31.77
C LYS A 927 20.01 10.29 33.17
N THR A 928 21.21 10.61 33.64
CA THR A 928 21.61 10.49 35.05
C THR A 928 21.93 11.90 35.55
N GLY A 929 20.96 12.52 36.23
CA GLY A 929 20.97 13.96 36.50
C GLY A 929 20.68 14.75 35.22
N GLU A 930 21.50 15.74 34.90
CA GLU A 930 21.36 16.55 33.68
C GLU A 930 22.07 15.95 32.45
N MET A 931 22.98 14.99 32.64
CA MET A 931 23.77 14.38 31.57
C MET A 931 23.06 13.18 30.95
N TYR A 932 23.12 13.07 29.62
CA TYR A 932 22.74 11.85 28.89
C TYR A 932 23.69 10.70 29.24
N VAL A 933 23.14 9.49 29.38
CA VAL A 933 23.88 8.25 29.59
C VAL A 933 24.64 7.87 28.31
N LEU A 934 23.97 7.96 27.16
CA LEU A 934 24.59 7.84 25.85
C LEU A 934 25.19 9.19 25.44
N LYS A 935 26.48 9.18 25.11
CA LYS A 935 27.14 10.31 24.45
C LYS A 935 26.75 10.35 22.97
N GLU A 936 26.82 11.53 22.37
CA GLU A 936 26.72 11.66 20.92
C GLU A 936 27.98 11.10 20.25
N ASP A 937 27.80 10.34 19.18
CA ASP A 937 28.87 9.87 18.32
C ASP A 937 29.45 11.04 17.51
N GLU A 938 30.76 11.26 17.59
CA GLU A 938 31.43 12.45 17.02
C GLU A 938 31.28 12.54 15.49
N GLU A 939 31.30 11.41 14.79
CA GLU A 939 31.17 11.34 13.33
C GLU A 939 29.72 11.64 12.88
N ALA A 940 28.73 11.02 13.53
CA ALA A 940 27.32 11.29 13.28
C ALA A 940 26.92 12.74 13.61
N ALA A 941 27.47 13.30 14.70
CA ALA A 941 27.25 14.68 15.10
C ALA A 941 27.85 15.66 14.07
N ALA A 942 29.12 15.47 13.67
CA ALA A 942 29.75 16.31 12.65
C ALA A 942 29.03 16.25 11.29
N LEU A 943 28.56 15.06 10.87
CA LEU A 943 27.77 14.89 9.65
C LEU A 943 26.47 15.72 9.67
N LEU A 944 25.79 15.79 10.81
CA LEU A 944 24.62 16.67 10.98
C LEU A 944 25.03 18.15 10.95
N ASP A 945 25.95 18.53 11.83
CA ASP A 945 26.26 19.93 12.13
C ASP A 945 26.96 20.68 10.99
N GLU A 946 27.79 20.01 10.20
CA GLU A 946 28.47 20.64 9.07
C GLU A 946 27.58 20.70 7.82
N LYS A 947 26.76 19.67 7.57
CA LYS A 947 26.07 19.49 6.28
C LYS A 947 24.59 19.90 6.30
N TYR A 948 23.89 19.70 7.41
CA TYR A 948 22.43 19.78 7.47
C TYR A 948 21.93 20.84 8.46
N THR A 949 22.43 20.84 9.71
CA THR A 949 22.01 21.75 10.79
C THR A 949 21.98 23.25 10.40
N PRO A 950 22.95 23.82 9.65
CA PRO A 950 22.99 25.27 9.40
C PRO A 950 21.74 25.80 8.68
N LYS A 951 21.21 25.03 7.72
CA LYS A 951 20.00 25.39 6.96
C LYS A 951 18.72 25.24 7.79
N ILE A 952 18.72 24.32 8.75
CA ILE A 952 17.64 24.15 9.71
C ILE A 952 17.61 25.32 10.70
N VAL A 953 18.76 25.73 11.22
CA VAL A 953 18.89 26.90 12.13
C VAL A 953 18.43 28.19 11.43
N GLU A 954 18.78 28.40 10.17
CA GLU A 954 18.28 29.54 9.35
C GLU A 954 16.74 29.59 9.34
N LYS A 955 16.08 28.44 9.11
CA LYS A 955 14.62 28.34 9.08
C LYS A 955 13.97 28.44 10.46
N GLN A 956 14.57 27.82 11.48
CA GLN A 956 14.10 27.89 12.87
C GLN A 956 14.13 29.32 13.43
N THR A 957 15.12 30.13 13.05
CA THR A 957 15.30 31.51 13.54
C THR A 957 14.56 32.58 12.72
N THR A 958 14.12 32.26 11.50
CA THR A 958 13.36 33.18 10.65
C THR A 958 11.98 33.51 11.26
N VAL A 959 11.77 34.75 11.70
CA VAL A 959 10.51 35.22 12.27
C VAL A 959 9.45 35.47 11.19
N VAL A 960 8.27 34.88 11.37
CA VAL A 960 7.08 35.06 10.50
C VAL A 960 6.10 36.08 11.08
N GLY A 961 5.89 36.05 12.40
CA GLY A 961 4.96 36.92 13.10
C GLY A 961 4.92 36.64 14.60
N GLN A 962 3.83 36.98 15.27
CA GLN A 962 3.59 36.67 16.68
C GLN A 962 2.15 36.22 16.90
N THR A 963 1.88 35.60 18.06
CA THR A 963 0.53 35.36 18.55
C THR A 963 0.41 35.65 20.04
N THR A 964 -0.71 36.23 20.45
CA THR A 964 -0.99 36.56 21.86
C THR A 964 -1.71 35.43 22.61
N VAL A 965 -2.05 34.34 21.93
CA VAL A 965 -2.74 33.16 22.48
C VAL A 965 -2.05 31.88 22.00
N PRO A 966 -2.19 30.75 22.69
CA PRO A 966 -1.81 29.46 22.11
C PRO A 966 -2.67 29.15 20.88
N LEU A 967 -2.05 28.75 19.78
CA LEU A 967 -2.72 28.22 18.59
C LEU A 967 -2.77 26.70 18.73
N VAL A 968 -3.91 26.20 19.19
CA VAL A 968 -4.15 24.78 19.46
C VAL A 968 -4.45 24.07 18.15
N GLY A 969 -3.82 22.91 17.93
CA GLY A 969 -4.00 22.01 16.80
C GLY A 969 -3.35 20.66 17.09
N GLY A 970 -2.99 19.89 16.06
CA GLY A 970 -2.38 18.57 16.23
C GLY A 970 -3.39 17.45 16.50
N ASN A 971 -2.86 16.26 16.74
CA ASN A 971 -3.60 15.09 17.20
C ASN A 971 -3.60 15.07 18.75
N PRO A 972 -4.74 14.90 19.45
CA PRO A 972 -6.12 14.87 18.97
C PRO A 972 -6.81 16.17 18.49
N PRO A 973 -6.51 17.40 18.98
CA PRO A 973 -7.46 18.53 18.89
C PRO A 973 -8.04 18.82 17.50
N ALA A 974 -7.22 18.91 16.47
CA ALA A 974 -7.67 19.24 15.11
C ALA A 974 -8.39 18.08 14.40
N ARG A 975 -8.37 16.87 14.99
CA ARG A 975 -8.93 15.62 14.47
C ARG A 975 -10.25 15.20 15.11
N VAL A 976 -10.76 15.97 16.09
CA VAL A 976 -12.02 15.69 16.82
C VAL A 976 -12.97 16.88 16.94
N GLY A 977 -12.51 18.12 16.67
CA GLY A 977 -13.31 19.32 16.87
C GLY A 977 -12.69 20.57 16.22
N GLU A 978 -13.39 21.70 16.32
CA GLU A 978 -12.90 23.00 15.87
C GLU A 978 -11.68 23.46 16.68
N THR A 979 -10.68 24.01 16.00
CA THR A 979 -9.47 24.55 16.63
C THR A 979 -9.12 25.94 16.09
N ASN A 980 -8.53 26.80 16.92
CA ASN A 980 -8.18 28.14 16.48
C ASN A 980 -7.00 28.17 15.49
N LEU A 981 -6.08 27.19 15.55
CA LEU A 981 -5.05 27.01 14.50
C LEU A 981 -5.67 26.51 13.20
N GLY A 982 -6.61 25.56 13.27
CA GLY A 982 -7.37 25.06 12.11
C GLY A 982 -8.14 26.19 11.41
N ASN A 983 -8.87 27.01 12.18
CA ASN A 983 -9.54 28.20 11.69
C ASN A 983 -8.57 29.15 10.97
N MET A 984 -7.42 29.46 11.58
CA MET A 984 -6.40 30.36 10.99
C MET A 984 -5.84 29.84 9.67
N ILE A 985 -5.57 28.52 9.57
CA ILE A 985 -5.05 27.90 8.35
C ILE A 985 -6.12 27.89 7.25
N ALA A 986 -7.37 27.52 7.59
CA ALA A 986 -8.49 27.55 6.67
C ALA A 986 -8.81 28.98 6.19
N ASP A 987 -8.70 30.00 7.07
CA ASP A 987 -8.87 31.41 6.72
C ASP A 987 -7.77 31.90 5.78
N GLY A 988 -6.50 31.54 6.03
CA GLY A 988 -5.38 31.84 5.14
C GLY A 988 -5.53 31.19 3.76
N MET A 989 -5.96 29.93 3.73
CA MET A 989 -6.28 29.20 2.50
C MET A 989 -7.44 29.86 1.74
N LEU A 990 -8.52 30.22 2.42
CA LEU A 990 -9.68 30.90 1.84
C LEU A 990 -9.32 32.30 1.31
N ALA A 991 -8.54 33.06 2.07
CA ALA A 991 -8.04 34.36 1.66
C ALA A 991 -7.18 34.26 0.39
N ARG A 992 -6.30 33.24 0.31
CA ARG A 992 -5.50 33.00 -0.89
C ARG A 992 -6.36 32.57 -2.08
N ALA A 993 -7.30 31.66 -1.88
CA ALA A 993 -8.20 31.19 -2.93
C ALA A 993 -9.08 32.33 -3.48
N LYS A 994 -9.64 33.18 -2.60
CA LYS A 994 -10.42 34.38 -2.99
C LYS A 994 -9.61 35.40 -3.80
N GLN A 995 -8.30 35.51 -3.56
CA GLN A 995 -7.44 36.34 -4.42
C GLN A 995 -7.38 35.77 -5.84
N ILE A 996 -7.32 34.44 -5.98
CA ILE A 996 -7.20 33.74 -7.27
C ILE A 996 -8.54 33.76 -8.03
N ASP A 997 -9.60 33.32 -7.36
CA ASP A 997 -10.97 33.21 -7.84
C ASP A 997 -11.93 33.81 -6.77
N PRO A 998 -12.44 35.04 -6.99
CA PRO A 998 -13.31 35.73 -6.03
C PRO A 998 -14.65 35.03 -5.73
N SER A 999 -15.02 33.99 -6.49
CA SER A 999 -16.25 33.21 -6.25
C SER A 999 -16.03 32.03 -5.29
N VAL A 1000 -14.81 31.80 -4.81
CA VAL A 1000 -14.54 30.86 -3.73
C VAL A 1000 -15.08 31.44 -2.43
N SER A 1001 -16.00 30.74 -1.79
CA SER A 1001 -16.65 31.15 -0.53
C SER A 1001 -16.21 30.30 0.65
N ILE A 1002 -15.80 29.05 0.42
CA ILE A 1002 -15.54 28.02 1.42
C ILE A 1002 -14.07 27.56 1.35
N ALA A 1003 -13.46 27.21 2.48
CA ALA A 1003 -12.23 26.41 2.50
C ALA A 1003 -12.28 25.28 3.54
N PHE A 1004 -11.57 24.19 3.24
CA PHE A 1004 -11.44 22.98 4.05
C PHE A 1004 -9.97 22.61 4.27
N GLN A 1005 -9.58 22.46 5.53
CA GLN A 1005 -8.28 21.94 5.92
C GLN A 1005 -8.48 20.68 6.77
N ASN A 1006 -8.01 19.52 6.29
CA ASN A 1006 -8.04 18.28 7.08
C ASN A 1006 -7.14 18.39 8.32
N GLY A 1007 -7.61 17.86 9.46
CA GLY A 1007 -6.90 17.87 10.73
C GLY A 1007 -5.60 17.08 10.72
N GLY A 1008 -5.48 16.07 9.86
CA GLY A 1008 -4.26 15.32 9.57
C GLY A 1008 -3.12 16.18 9.03
N GLY A 1009 -3.46 17.27 8.32
CA GLY A 1009 -2.53 18.29 7.82
C GLY A 1009 -2.09 19.34 8.85
N VAL A 1010 -2.66 19.35 10.05
CA VAL A 1010 -2.29 20.27 11.15
C VAL A 1010 -1.58 19.45 12.24
N ARG A 1011 -0.25 19.33 12.17
CA ARG A 1011 0.49 18.31 12.94
C ARG A 1011 0.73 18.65 14.41
N THR A 1012 0.89 19.92 14.77
CA THR A 1012 1.17 20.34 16.16
C THR A 1012 0.57 21.70 16.49
N SER A 1013 0.72 22.14 17.74
CA SER A 1013 0.27 23.44 18.25
C SER A 1013 1.41 24.48 18.26
N ILE A 1014 1.07 25.77 18.23
CA ILE A 1014 2.03 26.87 18.37
C ILE A 1014 1.81 27.57 19.72
N PRO A 1015 2.83 27.65 20.61
CA PRO A 1015 2.74 28.42 21.85
C PRO A 1015 2.52 29.93 21.60
N ALA A 1016 1.99 30.64 22.61
CA ALA A 1016 1.93 32.09 22.58
C ALA A 1016 3.35 32.70 22.49
N GLY A 1017 3.50 33.79 21.72
CA GLY A 1017 4.78 34.47 21.47
C GLY A 1017 5.17 34.50 20.00
N THR A 1018 6.47 34.47 19.71
CA THR A 1018 7.03 34.56 18.36
C THR A 1018 6.73 33.31 17.53
N ILE A 1019 6.15 33.51 16.34
CA ILE A 1019 5.97 32.47 15.32
C ILE A 1019 7.17 32.53 14.37
N THR A 1020 7.92 31.42 14.27
CA THR A 1020 9.01 31.26 13.31
C THR A 1020 8.59 30.40 12.13
N LEU A 1021 9.32 30.52 11.01
CA LEU A 1021 9.13 29.68 9.83
C LEU A 1021 9.34 28.20 10.17
N GLY A 1022 10.34 27.90 11.01
CA GLY A 1022 10.56 26.55 11.53
C GLY A 1022 9.31 25.97 12.20
N LYS A 1023 8.72 26.71 13.15
CA LYS A 1023 7.49 26.28 13.84
C LYS A 1023 6.29 26.14 12.91
N LEU A 1024 6.19 26.97 11.85
CA LEU A 1024 5.10 26.88 10.88
C LEU A 1024 5.22 25.63 9.97
N LEU A 1025 6.44 25.29 9.57
CA LEU A 1025 6.75 24.08 8.81
C LEU A 1025 6.59 22.80 9.64
N GLU A 1026 6.86 22.83 10.95
CA GLU A 1026 6.52 21.72 11.87
C GLU A 1026 4.99 21.50 11.95
N VAL A 1027 4.17 22.54 11.78
CA VAL A 1027 2.70 22.41 11.76
C VAL A 1027 2.19 21.86 10.42
N MET A 1028 2.82 22.23 9.29
CA MET A 1028 2.46 21.82 7.93
C MET A 1028 3.71 21.33 7.15
N PRO A 1029 4.21 20.10 7.41
CA PRO A 1029 5.49 19.63 6.86
C PRO A 1029 5.38 19.11 5.42
N PHE A 1030 4.18 18.73 4.98
CA PHE A 1030 3.96 18.06 3.70
C PHE A 1030 4.18 18.98 2.48
N GLY A 1031 3.94 20.29 2.65
CA GLY A 1031 4.01 21.24 1.54
C GLY A 1031 2.90 21.03 0.51
N ASN A 1032 1.68 20.73 0.96
CA ASN A 1032 0.56 20.48 0.06
C ASN A 1032 0.24 21.72 -0.78
N SER A 1033 -0.21 21.50 -2.01
CA SER A 1033 -0.62 22.59 -2.90
C SER A 1033 -2.10 22.96 -2.67
N LEU A 1034 -2.44 24.22 -2.88
CA LEU A 1034 -3.82 24.69 -2.93
C LEU A 1034 -4.55 24.04 -4.12
N ALA A 1035 -5.71 23.46 -3.86
CA ALA A 1035 -6.70 23.05 -4.85
C ALA A 1035 -7.97 23.91 -4.71
N ILE A 1036 -8.55 24.32 -5.85
CA ILE A 1036 -9.83 25.05 -5.93
C ILE A 1036 -10.80 24.19 -6.71
N MET A 1037 -11.92 23.82 -6.07
CA MET A 1037 -12.91 22.85 -6.52
C MET A 1037 -14.27 23.51 -6.78
N ARG A 1038 -15.07 22.90 -7.66
CA ARG A 1038 -16.49 23.24 -7.89
C ARG A 1038 -17.39 22.11 -7.43
N LEU A 1039 -18.02 22.30 -6.29
CA LEU A 1039 -18.85 21.30 -5.61
C LEU A 1039 -20.28 21.81 -5.43
N THR A 1040 -21.26 20.92 -5.56
CA THR A 1040 -22.66 21.18 -5.19
C THR A 1040 -22.82 21.23 -3.67
N GLY A 1041 -23.91 21.84 -3.18
CA GLY A 1041 -24.23 21.81 -1.75
C GLY A 1041 -24.41 20.38 -1.21
N GLU A 1042 -25.00 19.49 -2.01
CA GLU A 1042 -25.11 18.07 -1.66
C GLU A 1042 -23.73 17.39 -1.53
N GLU A 1043 -22.78 17.65 -2.44
CA GLU A 1043 -21.40 17.14 -2.33
C GLU A 1043 -20.65 17.74 -1.12
N ILE A 1044 -20.93 19.00 -0.76
CA ILE A 1044 -20.39 19.63 0.46
C ILE A 1044 -20.96 18.93 1.70
N LYS A 1045 -22.26 18.63 1.73
CA LYS A 1045 -22.87 17.87 2.84
C LYS A 1045 -22.23 16.48 2.96
N GLN A 1046 -22.06 15.77 1.84
CA GLN A 1046 -21.42 14.45 1.82
C GLN A 1046 -19.98 14.49 2.36
N ALA A 1047 -19.20 15.52 2.02
CA ALA A 1047 -17.88 15.72 2.61
C ALA A 1047 -17.95 15.98 4.13
N LEU A 1048 -18.88 16.81 4.60
CA LEU A 1048 -19.03 17.08 6.03
C LEU A 1048 -19.51 15.84 6.82
N GLU A 1049 -20.31 14.95 6.22
CA GLU A 1049 -20.67 13.65 6.81
C GLU A 1049 -19.44 12.74 6.99
N VAL A 1050 -18.54 12.68 6.00
CA VAL A 1050 -17.25 11.97 6.12
C VAL A 1050 -16.41 12.59 7.22
N SER A 1051 -16.32 13.93 7.28
CA SER A 1051 -15.56 14.68 8.28
C SER A 1051 -15.89 14.34 9.73
N VAL A 1052 -17.17 14.04 10.03
CA VAL A 1052 -17.63 13.81 11.41
C VAL A 1052 -17.99 12.35 11.71
N LYS A 1053 -17.64 11.41 10.82
CA LYS A 1053 -17.99 9.98 10.94
C LYS A 1053 -17.68 9.40 12.32
N ASP A 1054 -16.46 9.64 12.84
CA ASP A 1054 -15.97 9.12 14.11
C ASP A 1054 -15.97 10.19 15.24
N ALA A 1055 -16.33 11.43 14.93
CA ALA A 1055 -16.23 12.54 15.86
C ALA A 1055 -17.36 12.51 16.92
N PRO A 1056 -17.08 12.91 18.18
CA PRO A 1056 -15.76 13.25 18.75
C PRO A 1056 -14.99 12.05 19.29
N THR A 1057 -15.49 10.82 19.09
CA THR A 1057 -15.06 9.61 19.82
C THR A 1057 -13.68 9.05 19.43
N LYS A 1058 -13.25 9.20 18.18
CA LYS A 1058 -11.90 8.84 17.73
C LYS A 1058 -11.28 9.99 16.92
N PRO A 1059 -9.97 10.27 17.05
CA PRO A 1059 -9.29 11.25 16.20
C PRO A 1059 -9.24 10.78 14.74
N PHE A 1060 -9.85 11.53 13.83
CA PHE A 1060 -9.83 11.26 12.39
C PHE A 1060 -8.99 12.31 11.64
N GLY A 1061 -8.02 11.85 10.83
CA GLY A 1061 -7.19 12.73 9.99
C GLY A 1061 -8.02 13.62 9.06
N GLY A 1062 -9.08 13.05 8.48
CA GLY A 1062 -9.99 13.75 7.58
C GLY A 1062 -10.95 14.74 8.22
N PHE A 1063 -10.92 14.98 9.54
CA PHE A 1063 -11.80 15.97 10.16
C PHE A 1063 -11.49 17.38 9.59
N LEU A 1064 -12.46 18.02 8.93
CA LEU A 1064 -12.27 19.28 8.24
C LEU A 1064 -12.41 20.46 9.20
N GLN A 1065 -11.32 21.17 9.41
CA GLN A 1065 -11.34 22.56 9.88
C GLN A 1065 -11.86 23.44 8.73
N VAL A 1066 -12.73 24.41 9.04
CA VAL A 1066 -13.53 25.12 8.02
C VAL A 1066 -13.34 26.63 8.05
N ALA A 1067 -13.46 27.26 6.88
CA ALA A 1067 -13.61 28.70 6.75
C ALA A 1067 -14.69 29.05 5.73
N GLY A 1068 -15.44 30.13 5.99
CA GLY A 1068 -16.50 30.61 5.10
C GLY A 1068 -17.79 29.79 5.09
N LEU A 1069 -17.87 28.74 5.90
CA LEU A 1069 -19.13 28.09 6.30
C LEU A 1069 -19.10 27.81 7.81
N ARG A 1070 -20.29 27.57 8.39
CA ARG A 1070 -20.46 26.95 9.71
C ARG A 1070 -21.43 25.78 9.59
N PHE A 1071 -21.25 24.73 10.38
CA PHE A 1071 -22.17 23.60 10.38
C PHE A 1071 -22.39 22.99 11.77
N VAL A 1072 -23.53 22.33 11.89
CA VAL A 1072 -24.03 21.70 13.11
C VAL A 1072 -24.23 20.22 12.82
N TYR A 1073 -23.64 19.37 13.65
CA TYR A 1073 -23.79 17.92 13.60
C TYR A 1073 -24.30 17.36 14.93
N ASP A 1074 -24.76 16.11 14.93
CA ASP A 1074 -25.23 15.40 16.11
C ASP A 1074 -24.49 14.06 16.20
N SER A 1075 -23.47 13.99 17.07
CA SER A 1075 -22.60 12.81 17.17
C SER A 1075 -23.34 11.52 17.54
N ARG A 1076 -24.56 11.63 18.10
CA ARG A 1076 -25.45 10.51 18.46
C ARG A 1076 -26.09 9.83 17.25
N GLN A 1077 -26.08 10.44 16.07
CA GLN A 1077 -26.69 9.89 14.86
C GLN A 1077 -25.78 8.86 14.16
N PRO A 1078 -26.35 7.95 13.34
CA PRO A 1078 -25.58 7.04 12.50
C PRO A 1078 -24.64 7.78 11.54
N VAL A 1079 -23.52 7.14 11.19
CA VAL A 1079 -22.58 7.65 10.16
C VAL A 1079 -23.32 7.91 8.84
N GLY A 1080 -23.07 9.07 8.22
CA GLY A 1080 -23.79 9.51 7.02
C GLY A 1080 -25.12 10.22 7.28
N GLN A 1081 -25.52 10.39 8.54
CA GLN A 1081 -26.71 11.13 8.98
C GLN A 1081 -26.42 12.07 10.16
N LYS A 1082 -25.15 12.42 10.40
CA LYS A 1082 -24.72 13.25 11.52
C LYS A 1082 -24.89 14.74 11.24
N VAL A 1083 -24.75 15.20 10.00
CA VAL A 1083 -24.80 16.63 9.67
C VAL A 1083 -26.25 17.10 9.59
N VAL A 1084 -26.66 17.88 10.59
CA VAL A 1084 -28.03 18.36 10.75
C VAL A 1084 -28.28 19.59 9.86
N PHE A 1085 -27.38 20.57 9.86
CA PHE A 1085 -27.55 21.80 9.11
C PHE A 1085 -26.22 22.50 8.80
N ILE A 1086 -26.17 23.21 7.67
CA ILE A 1086 -24.97 23.88 7.14
C ILE A 1086 -25.35 25.28 6.65
N GLU A 1087 -24.54 26.27 6.98
CA GLU A 1087 -24.67 27.64 6.48
C GLU A 1087 -23.39 28.13 5.83
N VAL A 1088 -23.51 28.81 4.68
CA VAL A 1088 -22.40 29.41 3.95
C VAL A 1088 -22.41 30.93 4.16
N ASN A 1089 -21.24 31.53 4.32
CA ASN A 1089 -21.08 32.97 4.42
C ASN A 1089 -21.13 33.62 3.02
N GLU A 1090 -22.26 34.26 2.71
CA GLU A 1090 -22.45 35.04 1.49
C GLU A 1090 -22.60 36.52 1.83
N GLY A 1091 -21.63 37.33 1.41
CA GLY A 1091 -21.66 38.79 1.62
C GLY A 1091 -21.56 39.23 3.08
N GLY A 1092 -20.99 38.42 3.97
CA GLY A 1092 -20.89 38.70 5.40
C GLY A 1092 -22.10 38.24 6.22
N ARG A 1093 -22.99 37.44 5.63
CA ARG A 1093 -24.13 36.81 6.32
C ARG A 1093 -24.08 35.30 6.10
N TYR A 1094 -24.32 34.54 7.16
CA TYR A 1094 -24.58 33.12 7.05
C TYR A 1094 -26.00 32.91 6.52
N ILE A 1095 -26.13 32.02 5.53
CA ILE A 1095 -27.40 31.59 4.95
C ILE A 1095 -27.41 30.07 4.77
N PRO A 1096 -28.57 29.40 4.80
CA PRO A 1096 -28.71 27.99 4.50
C PRO A 1096 -27.97 27.56 3.23
N LEU A 1097 -27.26 26.43 3.28
CA LEU A 1097 -26.68 25.78 2.10
C LEU A 1097 -27.80 25.32 1.15
N ASP A 1098 -27.72 25.72 -0.12
CA ASP A 1098 -28.60 25.19 -1.18
C ASP A 1098 -27.96 23.91 -1.75
N PRO A 1099 -28.61 22.73 -1.63
CA PRO A 1099 -28.03 21.46 -2.06
C PRO A 1099 -27.73 21.42 -3.57
N ASN A 1100 -28.47 22.19 -4.39
CA ASN A 1100 -28.32 22.19 -5.85
C ASN A 1100 -27.35 23.27 -6.35
N LYS A 1101 -27.03 24.27 -5.52
CA LYS A 1101 -26.11 25.35 -5.90
C LYS A 1101 -24.67 24.85 -5.93
N THR A 1102 -23.90 25.29 -6.92
CA THR A 1102 -22.45 25.03 -6.99
C THR A 1102 -21.67 26.15 -6.31
N TYR A 1103 -20.78 25.77 -5.40
CA TYR A 1103 -19.90 26.67 -4.65
C TYR A 1103 -18.45 26.53 -5.13
N GLY A 1104 -17.66 27.60 -4.96
CA GLY A 1104 -16.20 27.53 -5.04
C GLY A 1104 -15.64 27.15 -3.68
N VAL A 1105 -14.92 26.03 -3.62
CA VAL A 1105 -14.37 25.42 -2.40
C VAL A 1105 -12.85 25.32 -2.53
N ALA A 1106 -12.10 25.82 -1.57
CA ALA A 1106 -10.66 25.61 -1.47
C ALA A 1106 -10.34 24.43 -0.56
N THR A 1107 -9.31 23.65 -0.88
CA THR A 1107 -8.72 22.66 0.03
C THR A 1107 -7.27 22.41 -0.36
N ASN A 1108 -6.57 21.51 0.34
CA ASN A 1108 -5.25 21.05 -0.06
C ASN A 1108 -5.33 19.90 -1.09
N ASN A 1109 -4.31 19.74 -1.93
CA ASN A 1109 -4.37 18.83 -3.07
C ASN A 1109 -4.39 17.34 -2.70
N PHE A 1110 -3.87 16.95 -1.54
CA PHE A 1110 -4.06 15.63 -0.94
C PHE A 1110 -5.56 15.33 -0.73
N THR A 1111 -6.25 16.18 0.03
CA THR A 1111 -7.69 16.06 0.32
C THR A 1111 -8.51 16.15 -0.97
N ALA A 1112 -8.16 17.06 -1.89
CA ALA A 1112 -8.85 17.22 -3.17
C ALA A 1112 -8.79 16.00 -4.09
N LYS A 1113 -7.76 15.14 -3.95
CA LYS A 1113 -7.58 13.91 -4.73
C LYS A 1113 -8.27 12.69 -4.12
N GLY A 1114 -8.83 12.82 -2.91
CA GLY A 1114 -9.47 11.72 -2.17
C GLY A 1114 -8.71 11.22 -0.96
N GLY A 1115 -7.58 11.85 -0.59
CA GLY A 1115 -6.89 11.57 0.67
C GLY A 1115 -7.83 11.72 1.86
N ASP A 1116 -7.58 10.98 2.95
CA ASP A 1116 -8.51 10.77 4.08
C ASP A 1116 -9.88 10.17 3.70
N GLY A 1117 -10.02 9.54 2.52
CA GLY A 1117 -11.25 8.87 2.09
C GLY A 1117 -12.31 9.77 1.45
N TYR A 1118 -11.93 10.97 0.99
CA TYR A 1118 -12.83 11.94 0.35
C TYR A 1118 -13.15 11.59 -1.12
N GLU A 1119 -13.82 10.46 -1.37
CA GLU A 1119 -14.21 10.04 -2.73
C GLU A 1119 -15.09 11.08 -3.45
N VAL A 1120 -15.91 11.84 -2.72
CA VAL A 1120 -16.67 12.97 -3.30
C VAL A 1120 -15.76 14.04 -3.92
N PHE A 1121 -14.57 14.26 -3.34
CA PHE A 1121 -13.56 15.16 -3.91
C PHE A 1121 -12.76 14.48 -5.02
N ALA A 1122 -12.36 13.21 -4.86
CA ALA A 1122 -11.69 12.42 -5.90
C ALA A 1122 -12.51 12.35 -7.20
N LYS A 1123 -13.82 12.15 -7.09
CA LYS A 1123 -14.78 12.21 -8.20
C LYS A 1123 -14.76 13.58 -8.89
N ALA A 1124 -14.88 14.68 -8.14
CA ALA A 1124 -14.82 16.03 -8.68
C ALA A 1124 -13.46 16.32 -9.37
N TYR A 1125 -12.37 15.77 -8.83
CA TYR A 1125 -11.03 15.85 -9.41
C TYR A 1125 -10.95 15.09 -10.75
N ARG A 1126 -11.42 13.84 -10.81
CA ARG A 1126 -11.47 13.01 -12.03
C ARG A 1126 -12.36 13.60 -13.12
N GLU A 1127 -13.46 14.27 -12.73
CA GLU A 1127 -14.34 15.02 -13.64
C GLU A 1127 -13.76 16.37 -14.11
N GLY A 1128 -12.57 16.75 -13.64
CA GLY A 1128 -11.91 18.00 -14.03
C GLY A 1128 -12.54 19.27 -13.44
N ARG A 1129 -13.28 19.14 -12.32
CA ARG A 1129 -13.88 20.26 -11.58
C ARG A 1129 -12.92 20.92 -10.58
N VAL A 1130 -11.63 20.62 -10.67
CA VAL A 1130 -10.58 21.06 -9.73
C VAL A 1130 -9.43 21.73 -10.48
N SER A 1131 -8.86 22.76 -9.87
CA SER A 1131 -7.67 23.48 -10.32
C SER A 1131 -6.62 23.54 -9.23
N GLU A 1132 -5.39 23.13 -9.51
CA GLU A 1132 -4.22 23.32 -8.64
C GLU A 1132 -3.39 24.55 -9.08
N PRO A 1133 -3.61 25.76 -8.52
CA PRO A 1133 -2.79 26.93 -8.79
C PRO A 1133 -1.34 26.87 -8.29
N GLY A 1134 -0.98 25.86 -7.47
CA GLY A 1134 0.41 25.61 -7.06
C GLY A 1134 0.95 26.52 -5.95
N PHE A 1135 0.09 27.03 -5.07
CA PHE A 1135 0.51 27.73 -3.84
C PHE A 1135 0.57 26.76 -2.67
N VAL A 1136 1.60 26.86 -1.83
CA VAL A 1136 1.86 25.87 -0.77
C VAL A 1136 1.16 26.24 0.53
N ASP A 1137 0.63 25.25 1.26
CA ASP A 1137 -0.10 25.38 2.53
C ASP A 1137 0.58 26.31 3.56
N TRP A 1138 1.83 26.03 3.94
CA TRP A 1138 2.56 26.85 4.91
C TRP A 1138 2.88 28.26 4.36
N GLU A 1139 3.04 28.43 3.04
CA GLU A 1139 3.21 29.77 2.44
C GLU A 1139 1.93 30.60 2.56
N MET A 1140 0.76 29.97 2.39
CA MET A 1140 -0.54 30.64 2.55
C MET A 1140 -0.76 31.05 4.00
N ALA A 1141 -0.47 30.17 4.96
CA ALA A 1141 -0.53 30.49 6.39
C ALA A 1141 0.47 31.60 6.77
N LYS A 1142 1.70 31.55 6.26
CA LYS A 1142 2.72 32.60 6.43
C LYS A 1142 2.21 33.94 5.91
N GLN A 1143 1.73 33.98 4.67
CA GLN A 1143 1.17 35.20 4.05
C GLN A 1143 -0.03 35.73 4.83
N TYR A 1144 -0.87 34.84 5.39
CA TYR A 1144 -2.00 35.24 6.24
C TYR A 1144 -1.54 35.92 7.53
N ILE A 1145 -0.60 35.31 8.26
CA ILE A 1145 0.03 35.91 9.46
C ILE A 1145 0.67 37.26 9.12
N GLU A 1146 1.46 37.33 8.03
CA GLU A 1146 2.14 38.56 7.59
C GLU A 1146 1.19 39.67 7.12
N SER A 1147 -0.06 39.34 6.80
CA SER A 1147 -1.10 40.31 6.42
C SER A 1147 -1.95 40.81 7.58
N GLN A 1148 -1.79 40.24 8.79
CA GLN A 1148 -2.44 40.78 9.99
C GLN A 1148 -1.73 42.03 10.52
N PRO A 1149 -2.44 42.92 11.24
CA PRO A 1149 -1.83 44.04 11.95
C PRO A 1149 -0.66 43.61 12.82
N ASP A 1150 0.46 44.33 12.72
CA ASP A 1150 1.72 44.04 13.43
C ASP A 1150 2.21 42.57 13.30
N LYS A 1151 1.80 41.88 12.21
CA LYS A 1151 2.00 40.43 11.99
C LYS A 1151 1.56 39.56 13.18
N THR A 1152 0.55 40.02 13.91
CA THR A 1152 0.08 39.40 15.17
C THR A 1152 -1.27 38.72 14.96
N VAL A 1153 -1.37 37.45 15.34
CA VAL A 1153 -2.60 36.65 15.21
C VAL A 1153 -3.18 36.27 16.57
N ALA A 1154 -4.50 36.34 16.72
CA ALA A 1154 -5.21 35.92 17.94
C ALA A 1154 -6.57 35.24 17.60
N PRO A 1155 -6.57 34.17 16.78
CA PRO A 1155 -7.80 33.46 16.43
C PRO A 1155 -8.39 32.76 17.65
N ASN A 1156 -9.72 32.65 17.65
CA ASN A 1156 -10.49 31.91 18.65
C ASN A 1156 -11.20 30.72 18.00
N VAL A 1157 -11.81 29.86 18.83
CA VAL A 1157 -12.89 28.97 18.40
C VAL A 1157 -14.16 29.82 18.33
N GLU A 1158 -14.87 29.74 17.21
CA GLU A 1158 -15.96 30.66 16.83
C GLU A 1158 -17.32 29.95 16.68
N GLY A 1159 -17.39 28.63 16.86
CA GLY A 1159 -18.61 27.85 16.63
C GLY A 1159 -18.87 27.62 15.14
N ARG A 1160 -17.82 27.53 14.35
CA ARG A 1160 -17.85 27.08 12.95
C ARG A 1160 -18.23 25.60 12.85
N ILE A 1161 -17.88 24.79 13.86
CA ILE A 1161 -18.20 23.36 13.92
C ILE A 1161 -18.76 23.03 15.31
N LEU A 1162 -20.01 22.57 15.36
CA LEU A 1162 -20.73 22.37 16.63
C LEU A 1162 -21.40 20.99 16.69
N ASP A 1163 -21.05 20.20 17.71
CA ASP A 1163 -21.79 18.98 18.05
C ASP A 1163 -22.96 19.33 18.98
N LEU A 1164 -24.19 19.11 18.53
CA LEU A 1164 -25.40 19.27 19.33
C LEU A 1164 -25.33 18.48 20.62
N ALA A 1165 -24.82 17.24 20.58
CA ALA A 1165 -24.78 16.37 21.76
C ALA A 1165 -23.97 16.97 22.91
N SER A 1166 -22.98 17.82 22.61
CA SER A 1166 -22.15 18.52 23.61
C SER A 1166 -22.86 19.71 24.30
N ILE A 1167 -23.97 20.19 23.74
CA ILE A 1167 -24.72 21.36 24.23
C ILE A 1167 -26.20 21.09 24.56
N VAL A 1168 -26.63 19.81 24.54
CA VAL A 1168 -28.01 19.45 24.93
C VAL A 1168 -28.24 19.71 26.42
N VAL A 1169 -29.29 20.47 26.70
CA VAL A 1169 -29.85 20.70 28.03
C VAL A 1169 -31.21 19.97 28.10
N PRO A 1170 -31.47 19.15 29.15
CA PRO A 1170 -32.80 18.58 29.36
C PRO A 1170 -33.87 19.67 29.45
N ALA A 1171 -34.98 19.52 28.74
CA ALA A 1171 -36.02 20.56 28.67
C ALA A 1171 -36.58 20.97 30.05
N ALA A 1172 -36.60 20.03 31.02
CA ALA A 1172 -36.97 20.29 32.41
C ALA A 1172 -35.97 21.19 33.18
N GLU A 1173 -34.72 21.28 32.72
CA GLU A 1173 -33.66 22.08 33.34
C GLU A 1173 -33.39 23.42 32.63
N PHE A 1174 -33.95 23.60 31.43
CA PHE A 1174 -33.81 24.80 30.62
C PHE A 1174 -34.38 26.05 31.30
N SER A 1175 -35.54 25.90 31.94
CA SER A 1175 -36.34 27.04 32.38
C SER A 1175 -35.90 27.59 33.74
N GLY A 1176 -35.96 28.91 33.89
CA GLY A 1176 -35.77 29.61 35.16
C GLY A 1176 -37.09 30.02 35.83
N THR A 1177 -37.03 31.06 36.65
CA THR A 1177 -38.21 31.76 37.20
C THR A 1177 -38.11 33.26 36.95
N ALA A 1178 -39.22 34.00 37.07
CA ALA A 1178 -39.25 35.44 36.85
C ALA A 1178 -38.21 36.22 37.69
N ASP A 1179 -38.04 35.87 38.97
CA ASP A 1179 -37.06 36.50 39.87
C ASP A 1179 -35.63 35.97 39.69
N LYS A 1180 -35.46 34.83 39.00
CA LYS A 1180 -34.17 34.18 38.77
C LYS A 1180 -34.14 33.46 37.41
N PRO A 1181 -33.95 34.20 36.31
CA PRO A 1181 -33.78 33.60 34.98
C PRO A 1181 -32.57 32.67 34.92
N LYS A 1182 -32.66 31.61 34.12
CA LYS A 1182 -31.58 30.66 33.88
C LYS A 1182 -30.58 31.26 32.88
N MET A 1183 -29.31 31.38 33.28
CA MET A 1183 -28.27 31.99 32.45
C MET A 1183 -27.42 30.92 31.75
N TYR A 1184 -27.33 31.00 30.42
CA TYR A 1184 -26.47 30.16 29.59
C TYR A 1184 -25.41 31.01 28.89
N ASN A 1185 -24.13 30.77 29.22
CA ASN A 1185 -23.01 31.49 28.62
C ASN A 1185 -22.45 30.70 27.41
N GLY A 1186 -23.25 30.56 26.35
CA GLY A 1186 -22.88 29.85 25.13
C GLY A 1186 -24.09 29.36 24.33
N HIS A 1187 -23.84 28.49 23.34
CA HIS A 1187 -24.89 27.79 22.60
C HIS A 1187 -25.64 26.77 23.47
N VAL A 1188 -26.93 26.56 23.20
CA VAL A 1188 -27.78 25.60 23.93
C VAL A 1188 -28.65 24.84 22.95
N ALA A 1189 -28.74 23.51 23.09
CA ALA A 1189 -29.72 22.69 22.41
C ALA A 1189 -30.77 22.15 23.39
N VAL A 1190 -32.03 22.04 22.97
CA VAL A 1190 -33.14 21.53 23.81
C VAL A 1190 -33.95 20.49 23.03
N GLU A 1191 -34.06 19.30 23.60
CA GLU A 1191 -34.94 18.21 23.11
C GLU A 1191 -36.34 18.38 23.72
N ALA A 1192 -37.15 19.26 23.13
CA ALA A 1192 -38.51 19.57 23.55
C ALA A 1192 -39.52 18.57 22.96
N LYS A 1193 -39.39 17.28 23.32
CA LYS A 1193 -40.30 16.20 22.85
C LYS A 1193 -41.59 16.08 23.65
N ASP A 1194 -41.56 16.49 24.93
CA ASP A 1194 -42.70 16.40 25.87
C ASP A 1194 -42.97 17.73 26.62
N VAL A 1195 -42.51 18.88 26.09
CA VAL A 1195 -42.53 20.18 26.80
C VAL A 1195 -43.09 21.30 25.93
N ASN A 1196 -44.32 21.72 26.25
CA ASN A 1196 -45.05 22.77 25.53
C ASN A 1196 -44.54 24.21 25.77
N GLN A 1197 -43.68 24.44 26.77
CA GLN A 1197 -43.23 25.78 27.16
C GLN A 1197 -41.80 25.78 27.73
N LEU A 1198 -40.96 26.67 27.22
CA LEU A 1198 -39.60 26.97 27.71
C LEU A 1198 -39.57 28.43 28.17
N GLN A 1199 -39.10 28.71 29.38
CA GLN A 1199 -39.34 30.02 30.00
C GLN A 1199 -38.24 30.58 30.90
N TYR A 1200 -38.19 31.91 31.02
CA TYR A 1200 -37.28 32.65 31.91
C TYR A 1200 -35.81 32.22 31.77
N ALA A 1201 -35.26 32.31 30.56
CA ALA A 1201 -33.87 31.94 30.25
C ALA A 1201 -33.17 33.02 29.42
N VAL A 1202 -31.85 33.17 29.59
CA VAL A 1202 -31.02 34.07 28.80
C VAL A 1202 -29.84 33.29 28.22
N ILE A 1203 -29.76 33.22 26.89
CA ILE A 1203 -28.78 32.44 26.14
C ILE A 1203 -27.85 33.40 25.41
N LYS A 1204 -26.57 33.41 25.79
CA LYS A 1204 -25.51 34.25 25.18
C LYS A 1204 -24.90 33.62 23.93
N GLY A 1205 -25.75 33.13 23.05
CA GLY A 1205 -25.40 32.35 21.89
C GLY A 1205 -26.66 31.86 21.18
N ASN A 1206 -26.52 30.89 20.30
CA ASN A 1206 -27.65 30.33 19.56
C ASN A 1206 -28.46 29.34 20.42
N LEU A 1207 -29.77 29.30 20.19
CA LEU A 1207 -30.70 28.33 20.77
C LEU A 1207 -31.17 27.36 19.68
N TYR A 1208 -30.89 26.07 19.85
CA TYR A 1208 -31.33 24.99 18.97
C TYR A 1208 -32.48 24.23 19.64
N ILE A 1209 -33.61 24.06 18.95
CA ILE A 1209 -34.79 23.37 19.48
C ILE A 1209 -35.14 22.21 18.55
N ARG A 1210 -35.24 21.02 19.13
CA ARG A 1210 -35.70 19.80 18.46
C ARG A 1210 -36.96 19.29 19.15
N GLY A 1211 -38.05 19.10 18.42
CA GLY A 1211 -39.33 18.69 18.97
C GLY A 1211 -40.38 18.44 17.89
N ASN A 1212 -41.40 17.64 18.21
CA ASN A 1212 -42.43 17.18 17.27
C ASN A 1212 -43.80 17.87 17.48
N HIS A 1213 -43.85 18.95 18.24
CA HIS A 1213 -45.07 19.69 18.60
C HIS A 1213 -44.77 21.18 18.83
N SER A 1214 -45.80 21.99 19.01
CA SER A 1214 -45.66 23.44 19.23
C SER A 1214 -45.08 23.76 20.61
N VAL A 1215 -43.94 24.44 20.64
CA VAL A 1215 -43.26 24.90 21.87
C VAL A 1215 -43.40 26.42 22.01
N THR A 1216 -43.80 26.90 23.19
CA THR A 1216 -43.89 28.33 23.51
C THR A 1216 -42.59 28.81 24.16
N LEU A 1217 -42.00 29.90 23.66
CA LEU A 1217 -40.90 30.60 24.33
C LEU A 1217 -41.46 31.78 25.13
N ASP A 1218 -41.35 31.76 26.45
CA ASP A 1218 -41.92 32.77 27.34
C ASP A 1218 -40.84 33.44 28.21
N HIS A 1219 -40.62 34.75 28.04
CA HIS A 1219 -39.51 35.48 28.68
C HIS A 1219 -38.14 34.82 28.44
N VAL A 1220 -37.90 34.28 27.24
CA VAL A 1220 -36.61 33.74 26.80
C VAL A 1220 -35.89 34.79 25.94
N THR A 1221 -34.67 35.16 26.34
CA THR A 1221 -33.78 36.07 25.59
C THR A 1221 -32.67 35.26 24.95
N VAL A 1222 -32.45 35.45 23.65
CA VAL A 1222 -31.36 34.81 22.89
C VAL A 1222 -30.53 35.91 22.25
N GLU A 1223 -29.22 35.94 22.51
CA GLU A 1223 -28.29 36.92 21.93
C GLU A 1223 -27.83 36.52 20.51
N GLY A 1224 -27.93 35.24 20.17
CA GLY A 1224 -27.70 34.69 18.82
C GLY A 1224 -28.98 34.29 18.09
N ASP A 1225 -28.85 33.36 17.15
CA ASP A 1225 -29.94 32.85 16.31
C ASP A 1225 -30.78 31.77 17.03
N VAL A 1226 -32.06 31.62 16.65
CA VAL A 1226 -32.93 30.52 17.11
C VAL A 1226 -33.20 29.56 15.95
N TYR A 1227 -32.85 28.29 16.14
CA TYR A 1227 -33.01 27.23 15.15
C TYR A 1227 -34.09 26.23 15.58
N LEU A 1228 -34.99 25.92 14.66
CA LEU A 1228 -35.88 24.76 14.74
C LEU A 1228 -35.28 23.68 13.84
N LEU A 1229 -34.98 22.51 14.40
CA LEU A 1229 -34.20 21.46 13.72
C LEU A 1229 -35.06 20.41 13.00
N ASP A 1230 -36.32 20.25 13.41
CA ASP A 1230 -37.25 19.18 13.03
C ASP A 1230 -38.62 19.80 12.67
#